data_AF-A0A4Z1SLM3-F1
#
_entry.id   AF-A0A4Z1SLM3-F1
#
_cell.length_a   1.000
_cell.length_b   1.000
_cell.length_c   1.000
_cell.angle_alpha   90.00
_cell.angle_beta   90.00
_cell.angle_gamma   90.00
#
_symmetry.space_group_name_H-M   'P 1'
#
loop_
_entity.id
_entity.type
_entity.pdbx_description
1 polymer ?
#
loop_
_entity_poly.entity_id
_entity_poly.type
_entity_poly.pdbx_seq_one_letter_code
_entity_poly.pdbx_strand_id
1 'polypeptide(L)'
;MSITGLMRAARYDDLEGVKRNLNQIGKQDEDGRTALMYAAINGHSDCIPLLKEELGMQNKRGWTALMYAAHNGYTDCIPLLKEEFKVQDNDGKTALMEAAMSGRANCIPLLEKEIGMQDNDGSTALMWAAFNGKTDCARLLLCEAGKKSTEEWYDFPNTYPPGMTALMMAAHENYPDIVELLLPYEQGLRDFEGHTAKWYAKNSSWRGDFTKVRKFLENEGLERLPPNPELLRLRRRINDLTTENDSLKKDLSSSKNTLEETRKELSQLNREVSSLKQQLQKANEEAKKNHELNEALNKRAQEAGKSLAEAREENTSLKGQLTEMESTTLKQDDKISHLRTENTSLQEQLSSSKKAQGEAEERLSQMNQEISSLKAQLSKTSEEKDALHKQFEDRERRDNTRIKELTNENDSLKNAHEETKNELSQSNRENSSLKQQLDNAIEESKRHAKMNEDLRKASNQNRALINALTTEKGTLQEQLSKTTEDLKRALADQKAQNLALEKENARLRTEGHDMKDLRRRLEEVEEEKRILLQNLAAVGGRLPPAREDSSLISSAIQGDLNALRRHLDQAGQKDSSGMTALMHAASRGQTEVVRLLRPLEARLQDGRGWTALMHAVGEGHEECVSLLLLERDMKDGEGRTAAEHAEGEKMRRVLMHQPTLPRLPDSLSEYHLTAVLGEGMFGTVYAGHGNGRNVAVKVVSLGRYGEEGREKLRKEARMHLSLNHPNIIRCLGIGENDLDNTFVLVTELCYGDLSEEMNRRKNAGHSYTDQEVWKTIREVAAALAYLHEKRLVHRDLKPANILIASDDRCVLGDFGLIKMLGDSSRMDTILGTLSYMAPEIHREERYDKSVDVWALGVIGYEMCTHALPFRNIVAITEETPAPSLEGRPSDLAALISRMLSKDPKDRPTAREVLEEAERHQ
;
A
#
# COMPACT_ATOMS: atom_id res chain seq x y z
N MET A 1 42.85 5.86 -32.48
CA MET A 1 43.18 6.14 -31.06
C MET A 1 42.69 4.96 -30.25
N SER A 2 43.59 4.28 -29.54
CA SER A 2 43.24 3.08 -28.78
C SER A 2 42.27 3.37 -27.64
N ILE A 3 41.47 2.37 -27.28
CA ILE A 3 40.54 2.39 -26.13
C ILE A 3 41.29 2.89 -24.88
N THR A 4 40.77 3.93 -24.25
CA THR A 4 41.39 4.58 -23.08
C THR A 4 41.18 3.77 -21.80
N GLY A 5 41.92 4.12 -20.73
CA GLY A 5 41.71 3.53 -19.41
C GLY A 5 40.31 3.81 -18.87
N LEU A 6 39.77 5.01 -19.13
CA LEU A 6 38.42 5.41 -18.77
C LEU A 6 37.36 4.60 -19.53
N MET A 7 37.50 4.44 -20.85
CA MET A 7 36.57 3.63 -21.66
C MET A 7 36.58 2.16 -21.24
N ARG A 8 37.76 1.60 -20.94
CA ARG A 8 37.87 0.22 -20.46
C ARG A 8 37.22 0.05 -19.09
N ALA A 9 37.40 1.01 -18.18
CA ALA A 9 36.77 0.98 -16.87
C ALA A 9 35.23 1.07 -16.99
N ALA A 10 34.72 1.99 -17.82
CA ALA A 10 33.29 2.15 -18.08
C ALA A 10 32.68 0.92 -18.78
N ARG A 11 33.44 0.19 -19.60
CA ARG A 11 33.00 -1.05 -20.27
C ARG A 11 32.86 -2.25 -19.33
N TYR A 12 33.61 -2.29 -18.23
CA TYR A 12 33.67 -3.44 -17.32
C TYR A 12 33.09 -3.13 -15.92
N ASP A 13 32.34 -2.03 -15.80
CA ASP A 13 31.73 -1.59 -14.53
C ASP A 13 32.73 -1.34 -13.39
N ASP A 14 33.98 -0.96 -13.72
CA ASP A 14 35.00 -0.61 -12.71
C ASP A 14 34.83 0.85 -12.29
N LEU A 15 33.90 1.11 -11.37
CA LEU A 15 33.56 2.44 -10.88
C LEU A 15 34.79 3.20 -10.31
N GLU A 16 35.67 2.48 -9.61
CA GLU A 16 36.90 3.06 -9.06
C GLU A 16 37.92 3.33 -10.17
N GLY A 17 37.98 2.48 -11.19
CA GLY A 17 38.71 2.73 -12.42
C GLY A 17 38.22 3.95 -13.16
N VAL A 18 36.89 4.17 -13.23
CA VAL A 18 36.28 5.36 -13.82
C VAL A 18 36.72 6.61 -13.06
N LYS A 19 36.56 6.63 -11.72
CA LYS A 19 37.02 7.74 -10.87
C LYS A 19 38.50 8.04 -11.02
N ARG A 20 39.34 7.00 -11.13
CA ARG A 20 40.80 7.13 -11.30
C ARG A 20 41.21 7.69 -12.66
N ASN A 21 40.35 7.59 -13.69
CA ASN A 21 40.68 7.98 -15.07
C ASN A 21 39.84 9.15 -15.62
N LEU A 22 39.17 9.94 -14.75
CA LEU A 22 38.33 11.08 -15.18
C LEU A 22 39.10 12.14 -15.99
N ASN A 23 40.43 12.20 -15.88
CA ASN A 23 41.28 13.04 -16.73
C ASN A 23 41.27 12.68 -18.23
N GLN A 24 40.61 11.58 -18.61
CA GLN A 24 40.45 11.12 -19.99
C GLN A 24 39.04 11.38 -20.55
N ILE A 25 38.18 12.08 -19.81
CA ILE A 25 36.85 12.50 -20.26
C ILE A 25 36.96 13.24 -21.61
N GLY A 26 36.00 12.97 -22.50
CA GLY A 26 35.91 13.59 -23.82
C GLY A 26 36.82 12.99 -24.88
N LYS A 27 37.64 11.97 -24.53
CA LYS A 27 38.38 11.19 -25.52
C LYS A 27 37.46 10.23 -26.23
N GLN A 28 37.74 9.98 -27.51
CA GLN A 28 37.00 9.06 -28.36
C GLN A 28 37.92 7.97 -28.93
N ASP A 29 37.38 6.76 -29.09
CA ASP A 29 38.08 5.66 -29.77
C ASP A 29 38.06 5.82 -31.30
N GLU A 30 38.47 4.78 -32.03
CA GLU A 30 38.50 4.80 -33.50
C GLU A 30 37.13 4.88 -34.16
N ASP A 31 36.06 4.50 -33.47
CA ASP A 31 34.68 4.62 -33.94
C ASP A 31 34.02 5.93 -33.49
N GLY A 32 34.73 6.75 -32.71
CA GLY A 32 34.18 7.96 -32.10
C GLY A 32 33.47 7.71 -30.77
N ARG A 33 33.59 6.52 -30.17
CA ARG A 33 32.87 6.19 -28.92
C ARG A 33 33.59 6.75 -27.70
N THR A 34 32.82 7.32 -26.78
CA THR A 34 33.27 7.85 -25.49
C THR A 34 33.12 6.79 -24.38
N ALA A 35 33.63 7.08 -23.18
CA ALA A 35 33.45 6.17 -22.05
C ALA A 35 31.97 6.06 -21.63
N LEU A 36 31.21 7.15 -21.73
CA LEU A 36 29.77 7.19 -21.48
C LEU A 36 29.01 6.26 -22.44
N MET A 37 29.39 6.25 -23.73
CA MET A 37 28.82 5.31 -24.70
C MET A 37 29.15 3.85 -24.34
N TYR A 38 30.38 3.56 -23.89
CA TYR A 38 30.74 2.21 -23.43
C TYR A 38 29.93 1.78 -22.20
N ALA A 39 29.67 2.67 -21.24
CA ALA A 39 28.80 2.40 -20.11
C ALA A 39 27.36 2.10 -20.57
N ALA A 40 26.81 2.92 -21.48
CA ALA A 40 25.46 2.74 -22.01
C ALA A 40 25.30 1.49 -22.89
N ILE A 41 26.32 1.12 -23.68
CA ILE A 41 26.35 -0.12 -24.49
C ILE A 41 26.25 -1.38 -23.61
N ASN A 42 26.76 -1.33 -22.39
CA ASN A 42 26.81 -2.49 -21.49
C ASN A 42 25.83 -2.38 -20.31
N GLY A 43 25.00 -1.32 -20.25
CA GLY A 43 23.98 -1.14 -19.21
C GLY A 43 24.52 -0.74 -17.84
N HIS A 44 25.73 -0.20 -17.77
CA HIS A 44 26.39 0.18 -16.51
C HIS A 44 25.92 1.56 -16.03
N SER A 45 24.69 1.61 -15.50
CA SER A 45 24.03 2.86 -15.08
C SER A 45 24.80 3.64 -14.01
N ASP A 46 25.54 2.95 -13.14
CA ASP A 46 26.28 3.58 -12.03
C ASP A 46 27.50 4.39 -12.52
N CYS A 47 28.02 4.07 -13.71
CA CYS A 47 29.09 4.83 -14.35
C CYS A 47 28.59 6.15 -14.98
N ILE A 48 27.32 6.23 -15.40
CA ILE A 48 26.75 7.37 -16.12
C ILE A 48 26.82 8.69 -15.32
N PRO A 49 26.47 8.73 -14.01
CA PRO A 49 26.59 9.96 -13.22
C PRO A 49 27.99 10.54 -13.12
N LEU A 50 29.03 9.71 -13.29
CA LEU A 50 30.44 10.13 -13.27
C LEU A 50 30.94 10.64 -14.62
N LEU A 51 30.19 10.40 -15.70
CA LEU A 51 30.59 10.66 -17.08
C LEU A 51 29.68 11.69 -17.78
N LYS A 52 28.93 12.48 -17.00
CA LYS A 52 27.97 13.47 -17.52
C LYS A 52 28.59 14.53 -18.43
N GLU A 53 29.88 14.82 -18.27
CA GLU A 53 30.60 15.76 -19.14
C GLU A 53 30.72 15.27 -20.60
N GLU A 54 30.48 13.99 -20.87
CA GLU A 54 30.46 13.42 -22.22
C GLU A 54 29.05 13.40 -22.85
N LEU A 55 28.03 13.92 -22.16
CA LEU A 55 26.66 13.99 -22.68
C LEU A 55 26.59 14.83 -23.96
N GLY A 56 25.85 14.33 -24.94
CA GLY A 56 25.66 14.99 -26.24
C GLY A 56 26.79 14.77 -27.23
N MET A 57 27.87 14.06 -26.84
CA MET A 57 28.88 13.60 -27.80
C MET A 57 28.30 12.51 -28.70
N GLN A 58 28.70 12.52 -29.97
CA GLN A 58 28.28 11.53 -30.98
C GLN A 58 29.48 10.78 -31.54
N ASN A 59 29.28 9.50 -31.85
CA ASN A 59 30.29 8.72 -32.56
C ASN A 59 30.28 9.05 -34.07
N LYS A 60 31.10 8.36 -34.87
CA LYS A 60 31.18 8.61 -36.33
C LYS A 60 29.86 8.37 -37.09
N ARG A 61 28.94 7.59 -36.52
CA ARG A 61 27.60 7.33 -37.07
C ARG A 61 26.53 8.30 -36.53
N GLY A 62 26.89 9.25 -35.68
CA GLY A 62 25.94 10.13 -35.01
C GLY A 62 25.32 9.53 -33.74
N TRP A 63 25.77 8.34 -33.29
CA TRP A 63 25.16 7.67 -32.14
C TRP A 63 25.58 8.31 -30.82
N THR A 64 24.58 8.58 -29.97
CA THR A 64 24.76 9.02 -28.58
C THR A 64 24.75 7.84 -27.60
N ALA A 65 25.07 8.10 -26.33
CA ALA A 65 24.96 7.08 -25.29
C ALA A 65 23.50 6.62 -25.10
N LEU A 66 22.54 7.54 -25.21
CA LEU A 66 21.12 7.26 -25.11
C LEU A 66 20.65 6.29 -26.21
N MET A 67 21.11 6.46 -27.46
CA MET A 67 20.77 5.56 -28.55
C MET A 67 21.29 4.14 -28.29
N TYR A 68 22.51 4.00 -27.76
CA TYR A 68 23.04 2.69 -27.36
C TYR A 68 22.24 2.04 -26.24
N ALA A 69 21.86 2.81 -25.20
CA ALA A 69 21.01 2.30 -24.12
C ALA A 69 19.64 1.86 -24.64
N ALA A 70 19.01 2.65 -25.51
CA ALA A 70 17.70 2.39 -26.09
C ALA A 70 17.70 1.16 -27.01
N HIS A 71 18.71 1.04 -27.89
CA HIS A 71 18.90 -0.10 -28.79
C HIS A 71 19.09 -1.43 -28.03
N ASN A 72 19.89 -1.40 -26.96
CA ASN A 72 20.17 -2.60 -26.16
C ASN A 72 19.10 -2.92 -25.09
N GLY A 73 18.21 -1.97 -24.79
CA GLY A 73 17.11 -2.18 -23.85
C GLY A 73 17.43 -1.86 -22.39
N TYR A 74 18.48 -1.07 -22.12
CA TYR A 74 18.89 -0.73 -20.76
C TYR A 74 18.09 0.46 -20.23
N THR A 75 16.90 0.18 -19.70
CA THR A 75 15.94 1.17 -19.20
C THR A 75 16.49 2.02 -18.07
N ASP A 76 17.36 1.48 -17.22
CA ASP A 76 17.95 2.20 -16.07
C ASP A 76 18.91 3.32 -16.51
N CYS A 77 19.49 3.19 -17.71
CA CYS A 77 20.38 4.21 -18.27
C CYS A 77 19.59 5.40 -18.86
N ILE A 78 18.39 5.18 -19.39
CA ILE A 78 17.62 6.20 -20.14
C ILE A 78 17.30 7.45 -19.29
N PRO A 79 16.79 7.35 -18.05
CA PRO A 79 16.52 8.53 -17.21
C PRO A 79 17.76 9.38 -16.90
N LEU A 80 18.94 8.75 -16.89
CA LEU A 80 20.22 9.41 -16.61
C LEU A 80 20.78 10.15 -17.83
N LEU A 81 20.31 9.81 -19.03
CA LEU A 81 20.77 10.34 -20.32
C LEU A 81 19.77 11.29 -20.98
N LYS A 82 18.79 11.81 -20.21
CA LYS A 82 17.69 12.66 -20.68
C LYS A 82 18.09 13.94 -21.43
N GLU A 83 19.34 14.38 -21.29
CA GLU A 83 19.88 15.56 -21.98
C GLU A 83 20.14 15.27 -23.46
N GLU A 84 20.22 14.01 -23.86
CA GLU A 84 20.42 13.56 -25.25
C GLU A 84 19.10 13.31 -26.00
N PHE A 85 17.94 13.61 -25.39
CA PHE A 85 16.67 13.45 -26.09
C PHE A 85 16.57 14.34 -27.32
N LYS A 86 15.95 13.80 -28.38
CA LYS A 86 15.75 14.44 -29.69
C LYS A 86 17.04 14.65 -30.48
N VAL A 87 18.18 14.15 -30.01
CA VAL A 87 19.38 14.05 -30.84
C VAL A 87 19.14 12.98 -31.90
N GLN A 88 19.52 13.27 -33.13
CA GLN A 88 19.39 12.38 -34.27
C GLN A 88 20.77 11.91 -34.73
N ASP A 89 20.87 10.65 -35.15
CA ASP A 89 22.08 10.12 -35.76
C ASP A 89 22.22 10.58 -37.21
N ASN A 90 23.23 10.09 -37.94
CA ASN A 90 23.46 10.53 -39.31
C ASN A 90 22.32 10.15 -40.27
N ASP A 91 21.52 9.13 -39.95
CA ASP A 91 20.35 8.71 -40.72
C ASP A 91 19.07 9.43 -40.26
N GLY A 92 19.17 10.35 -39.28
CA GLY A 92 18.03 11.05 -38.71
C GLY A 92 17.33 10.25 -37.61
N LYS A 93 17.84 9.08 -37.21
CA LYS A 93 17.17 8.22 -36.23
C LYS A 93 17.37 8.73 -34.81
N THR A 94 16.30 8.66 -34.03
CA THR A 94 16.32 8.97 -32.59
C THR A 94 16.49 7.70 -31.75
N ALA A 95 16.74 7.86 -30.46
CA ALA A 95 16.81 6.72 -29.54
C ALA A 95 15.50 5.92 -29.49
N LEU A 96 14.34 6.58 -29.63
CA LEU A 96 13.03 5.94 -29.73
C LEU A 96 12.92 5.04 -30.96
N MET A 97 13.43 5.48 -32.11
CA MET A 97 13.42 4.69 -33.34
C MET A 97 14.33 3.47 -33.21
N GLU A 98 15.51 3.63 -32.60
CA GLU A 98 16.43 2.53 -32.31
C GLU A 98 15.82 1.47 -31.36
N ALA A 99 15.12 1.92 -30.31
CA ALA A 99 14.37 1.03 -29.43
C ALA A 99 13.23 0.31 -30.15
N ALA A 100 12.49 1.02 -31.02
CA ALA A 100 11.38 0.47 -31.78
C ALA A 100 11.84 -0.59 -32.79
N MET A 101 12.90 -0.31 -33.54
CA MET A 101 13.54 -1.25 -34.48
C MET A 101 14.05 -2.50 -33.75
N SER A 102 14.69 -2.31 -32.59
CA SER A 102 15.29 -3.40 -31.80
C SER A 102 14.30 -4.18 -30.94
N GLY A 103 13.02 -3.80 -30.94
CA GLY A 103 11.97 -4.47 -30.14
C GLY A 103 12.06 -4.22 -28.64
N ARG A 104 12.69 -3.12 -28.21
CA ARG A 104 12.84 -2.76 -26.79
C ARG A 104 11.62 -2.00 -26.29
N ALA A 105 10.48 -2.70 -26.20
CA ALA A 105 9.18 -2.10 -25.85
C ALA A 105 9.21 -1.31 -24.53
N ASN A 106 9.96 -1.77 -23.53
CA ASN A 106 10.10 -1.12 -22.22
C ASN A 106 10.82 0.24 -22.28
N CYS A 107 11.60 0.52 -23.33
CA CYS A 107 12.25 1.81 -23.54
C CYS A 107 11.30 2.86 -24.10
N ILE A 108 10.29 2.46 -24.89
CA ILE A 108 9.35 3.36 -25.56
C ILE A 108 8.66 4.32 -24.56
N PRO A 109 8.16 3.87 -23.39
CA PRO A 109 7.73 4.71 -22.28
C PRO A 109 8.66 5.84 -21.84
N LEU A 110 9.96 5.57 -21.83
CA LEU A 110 10.96 6.48 -21.27
C LEU A 110 11.43 7.51 -22.31
N LEU A 111 11.05 7.31 -23.57
CA LEU A 111 11.49 8.07 -24.75
C LEU A 111 10.33 8.88 -25.36
N GLU A 112 9.26 9.15 -24.60
CA GLU A 112 8.05 9.83 -25.07
C GLU A 112 8.30 11.20 -25.73
N LYS A 113 9.38 11.90 -25.35
CA LYS A 113 9.72 13.21 -25.92
C LYS A 113 10.12 13.18 -27.39
N GLU A 114 10.40 12.00 -27.92
CA GLU A 114 10.81 11.79 -29.32
C GLU A 114 9.65 11.28 -30.19
N ILE A 115 8.47 11.02 -29.59
CA ILE A 115 7.29 10.57 -30.33
C ILE A 115 6.95 11.57 -31.43
N GLY A 116 6.75 11.03 -32.62
CA GLY A 116 6.35 11.76 -33.79
C GLY A 116 7.48 12.47 -34.53
N MET A 117 8.73 12.35 -34.08
CA MET A 117 9.89 12.69 -34.90
C MET A 117 9.99 11.72 -36.10
N GLN A 118 10.64 12.19 -37.16
CA GLN A 118 10.87 11.44 -38.39
C GLN A 118 12.37 11.43 -38.69
N ASP A 119 12.87 10.32 -39.21
CA ASP A 119 14.24 10.22 -39.71
C ASP A 119 14.38 10.86 -41.10
N ASN A 120 15.55 10.73 -41.72
CA ASN A 120 15.80 11.35 -43.02
C ASN A 120 14.89 10.82 -44.14
N ASP A 121 14.34 9.61 -43.98
CA ASP A 121 13.40 9.01 -44.93
C ASP A 121 11.93 9.41 -44.64
N GLY A 122 11.71 10.15 -43.55
CA GLY A 122 10.38 10.48 -43.06
C GLY A 122 9.76 9.37 -42.21
N SER A 123 10.50 8.34 -41.84
CA SER A 123 9.98 7.19 -41.08
C SER A 123 9.88 7.51 -39.60
N THR A 124 8.78 7.09 -38.97
CA THR A 124 8.56 7.26 -37.52
C THR A 124 8.96 6.00 -36.75
N ALA A 125 8.98 6.07 -35.41
CA ALA A 125 9.27 4.90 -34.59
C ALA A 125 8.24 3.77 -34.79
N LEU A 126 6.95 4.10 -34.99
CA LEU A 126 5.91 3.12 -35.31
C LEU A 126 6.18 2.40 -36.64
N MET A 127 6.67 3.12 -37.64
CA MET A 127 7.05 2.55 -38.94
C MET A 127 8.20 1.54 -38.79
N TRP A 128 9.25 1.91 -38.05
CA TRP A 128 10.35 0.99 -37.74
C TRP A 128 9.91 -0.23 -36.93
N ALA A 129 9.01 -0.07 -35.96
CA ALA A 129 8.43 -1.19 -35.22
C ALA A 129 7.61 -2.12 -36.12
N ALA A 130 6.80 -1.56 -37.02
CA ALA A 130 5.97 -2.31 -37.96
C ALA A 130 6.81 -3.07 -38.99
N PHE A 131 7.83 -2.42 -39.55
CA PHE A 131 8.77 -3.02 -40.50
C PHE A 131 9.59 -4.16 -39.89
N ASN A 132 9.91 -4.09 -38.59
CA ASN A 132 10.71 -5.11 -37.90
C ASN A 132 9.88 -6.15 -37.13
N GLY A 133 8.55 -6.15 -37.29
CA GLY A 133 7.66 -7.12 -36.65
C GLY A 133 7.60 -6.99 -35.12
N LYS A 134 7.84 -5.79 -34.58
CA LYS A 134 7.88 -5.54 -33.12
C LYS A 134 6.50 -5.13 -32.61
N THR A 135 5.60 -6.10 -32.47
CA THR A 135 4.18 -5.89 -32.12
C THR A 135 3.99 -5.08 -30.83
N ASP A 136 4.76 -5.33 -29.78
CA ASP A 136 4.63 -4.60 -28.52
C ASP A 136 5.08 -3.14 -28.65
N CYS A 137 6.16 -2.87 -29.40
CA CYS A 137 6.56 -1.50 -29.75
C CYS A 137 5.47 -0.81 -30.58
N ALA A 138 4.90 -1.50 -31.58
CA ALA A 138 3.84 -0.95 -32.43
C ALA A 138 2.57 -0.61 -31.64
N ARG A 139 2.17 -1.48 -30.69
CA ARG A 139 1.04 -1.26 -29.77
C ARG A 139 1.23 -0.01 -28.94
N LEU A 140 2.45 0.18 -28.46
CA LEU A 140 2.83 1.33 -27.66
C LEU A 140 2.88 2.62 -28.50
N LEU A 141 3.24 2.53 -29.78
CA LEU A 141 3.44 3.67 -30.68
C LEU A 141 2.21 4.03 -31.54
N LEU A 142 1.04 3.46 -31.28
CA LEU A 142 -0.22 3.75 -32.01
C LEU A 142 -0.58 5.23 -32.14
N CYS A 143 -0.07 6.08 -31.25
CA CYS A 143 -0.22 7.53 -31.36
C CYS A 143 0.37 8.14 -32.65
N GLU A 144 1.27 7.44 -33.33
CA GLU A 144 1.84 7.86 -34.62
C GLU A 144 1.03 7.34 -35.82
N ALA A 145 -0.03 6.56 -35.59
CA ALA A 145 -0.81 5.96 -36.65
C ALA A 145 -1.38 7.03 -37.60
N GLY A 146 -1.25 6.77 -38.90
CA GLY A 146 -1.67 7.66 -39.97
C GLY A 146 -0.62 8.67 -40.42
N LYS A 147 0.57 8.70 -39.80
CA LYS A 147 1.74 9.38 -40.38
C LYS A 147 2.25 8.61 -41.59
N LYS A 148 2.97 9.33 -42.47
CA LYS A 148 3.50 8.80 -43.73
C LYS A 148 4.99 9.12 -43.86
N SER A 149 5.77 8.20 -44.42
CA SER A 149 7.13 8.50 -44.87
C SER A 149 7.11 9.62 -45.90
N THR A 150 8.20 10.37 -46.01
CA THR A 150 8.27 11.55 -46.89
C THR A 150 9.19 11.34 -48.07
N GLU A 151 10.16 10.45 -47.95
CA GLU A 151 11.14 10.15 -49.00
C GLU A 151 11.08 8.69 -49.42
N GLU A 152 11.69 8.40 -50.57
CA GLU A 152 11.92 7.05 -51.06
C GLU A 152 13.09 6.45 -50.27
N TRP A 153 12.94 5.21 -49.82
CA TRP A 153 13.98 4.55 -49.04
C TRP A 153 14.22 3.11 -49.53
N TYR A 154 15.41 2.61 -49.25
CA TYR A 154 15.92 1.37 -49.82
C TYR A 154 16.27 0.36 -48.72
N ASP A 155 15.71 -0.84 -48.82
CA ASP A 155 16.17 -2.01 -48.05
C ASP A 155 16.29 -3.21 -48.99
N PHE A 156 17.53 -3.56 -49.30
CA PHE A 156 17.88 -4.52 -50.35
C PHE A 156 17.08 -5.83 -50.22
N PRO A 157 16.37 -6.30 -51.28
CA PRO A 157 16.40 -5.82 -52.68
C PRO A 157 15.27 -4.83 -53.04
N ASN A 158 14.49 -4.38 -52.06
CA ASN A 158 13.26 -3.62 -52.28
C ASN A 158 13.50 -2.10 -52.17
N THR A 159 12.79 -1.35 -53.02
CA THR A 159 12.68 0.11 -52.93
C THR A 159 11.27 0.45 -52.51
N TYR A 160 11.14 1.36 -51.55
CA TYR A 160 9.87 1.75 -50.94
C TYR A 160 9.54 3.19 -51.31
N PRO A 161 8.37 3.45 -51.91
CA PRO A 161 8.01 4.80 -52.33
C PRO A 161 7.73 5.72 -51.13
N PRO A 162 7.75 7.04 -51.33
CA PRO A 162 7.25 7.98 -50.35
C PRO A 162 5.78 7.73 -49.99
N GLY A 163 5.37 8.18 -48.80
CA GLY A 163 3.98 8.13 -48.38
C GLY A 163 3.58 6.85 -47.63
N MET A 164 4.53 5.95 -47.34
CA MET A 164 4.24 4.68 -46.67
C MET A 164 3.79 4.87 -45.23
N THR A 165 2.81 4.07 -44.82
CA THR A 165 2.35 4.00 -43.43
C THR A 165 2.86 2.73 -42.74
N ALA A 166 2.74 2.67 -41.42
CA ALA A 166 3.16 1.50 -40.65
C ALA A 166 2.36 0.24 -41.02
N LEU A 167 1.06 0.36 -41.32
CA LEU A 167 0.23 -0.73 -41.82
C LEU A 167 0.71 -1.25 -43.18
N MET A 168 1.14 -0.37 -44.09
CA MET A 168 1.69 -0.78 -45.39
C MET A 168 2.99 -1.57 -45.23
N MET A 169 3.89 -1.12 -44.34
CA MET A 169 5.13 -1.82 -44.02
C MET A 169 4.84 -3.19 -43.37
N ALA A 170 3.94 -3.26 -42.38
CA ALA A 170 3.55 -4.53 -41.75
C ALA A 170 2.89 -5.51 -42.73
N ALA A 171 2.09 -4.99 -43.68
CA ALA A 171 1.44 -5.81 -44.70
C ALA A 171 2.44 -6.33 -45.75
N HIS A 172 3.47 -5.54 -46.10
CA HIS A 172 4.56 -5.97 -46.98
C HIS A 172 5.40 -7.08 -46.33
N GLU A 173 5.76 -6.91 -45.06
CA GLU A 173 6.61 -7.84 -44.30
C GLU A 173 5.87 -9.06 -43.73
N ASN A 174 4.56 -9.19 -44.00
CA ASN A 174 3.71 -10.28 -43.53
C ASN A 174 3.59 -10.42 -42.00
N TYR A 175 3.36 -9.31 -41.28
CA TYR A 175 3.13 -9.31 -39.83
C TYR A 175 1.63 -9.21 -39.49
N PRO A 176 0.88 -10.31 -39.42
CA PRO A 176 -0.58 -10.29 -39.25
C PRO A 176 -1.05 -9.62 -37.96
N ASP A 177 -0.30 -9.77 -36.86
CA ASP A 177 -0.72 -9.22 -35.57
C ASP A 177 -0.56 -7.69 -35.53
N ILE A 178 0.42 -7.15 -36.27
CA ILE A 178 0.59 -5.70 -36.46
C ILE A 178 -0.45 -5.17 -37.47
N VAL A 179 -0.74 -5.94 -38.52
CA VAL A 179 -1.80 -5.61 -39.47
C VAL A 179 -3.14 -5.51 -38.76
N GLU A 180 -3.51 -6.51 -37.96
CA GLU A 180 -4.74 -6.50 -37.15
C GLU A 180 -4.80 -5.30 -36.20
N LEU A 181 -3.67 -4.98 -35.57
CA LEU A 181 -3.53 -3.85 -34.64
C LEU A 181 -3.70 -2.49 -35.34
N LEU A 182 -3.14 -2.30 -36.53
CA LEU A 182 -3.11 -1.01 -37.24
C LEU A 182 -4.29 -0.80 -38.19
N LEU A 183 -4.96 -1.89 -38.60
CA LEU A 183 -6.07 -1.86 -39.55
C LEU A 183 -7.15 -0.83 -39.19
N PRO A 184 -7.62 -0.70 -37.94
CA PRO A 184 -8.69 0.25 -37.61
C PRO A 184 -8.30 1.73 -37.86
N TYR A 185 -7.00 2.04 -37.82
CA TYR A 185 -6.47 3.41 -37.83
C TYR A 185 -5.93 3.85 -39.19
N GLU A 186 -5.40 2.91 -39.99
CA GLU A 186 -4.71 3.21 -41.24
C GLU A 186 -5.36 2.60 -42.48
N GLN A 187 -6.45 1.83 -42.34
CA GLN A 187 -7.14 1.26 -43.50
C GLN A 187 -7.56 2.32 -44.51
N GLY A 188 -7.32 2.02 -45.79
CA GLY A 188 -7.69 2.89 -46.91
C GLY A 188 -6.73 4.06 -47.16
N LEU A 189 -5.69 4.23 -46.33
CA LEU A 189 -4.59 5.15 -46.66
C LEU A 189 -3.81 4.63 -47.88
N ARG A 190 -3.27 5.58 -48.63
CA ARG A 190 -2.47 5.33 -49.84
C ARG A 190 -1.10 5.97 -49.70
N ASP A 191 -0.06 5.30 -50.20
CA ASP A 191 1.24 5.92 -50.44
C ASP A 191 1.14 6.99 -51.55
N PHE A 192 2.26 7.58 -51.97
CA PHE A 192 2.24 8.60 -53.01
C PHE A 192 2.06 8.03 -54.43
N GLU A 193 2.23 6.71 -54.61
CA GLU A 193 1.95 6.00 -55.86
C GLU A 193 0.50 5.48 -55.96
N GLY A 194 -0.27 5.58 -54.87
CA GLY A 194 -1.67 5.17 -54.78
C GLY A 194 -1.91 3.77 -54.22
N HIS A 195 -0.86 3.06 -53.77
CA HIS A 195 -0.94 1.72 -53.20
C HIS A 195 -1.44 1.72 -51.75
N THR A 196 -2.29 0.76 -51.41
CA THR A 196 -2.80 0.53 -50.04
C THR A 196 -2.07 -0.63 -49.38
N ALA A 197 -2.31 -0.87 -48.08
CA ALA A 197 -1.76 -2.03 -47.39
C ALA A 197 -2.15 -3.37 -48.05
N LYS A 198 -3.39 -3.46 -48.59
CA LYS A 198 -3.84 -4.62 -49.38
C LYS A 198 -3.00 -4.83 -50.65
N TRP A 199 -2.54 -3.76 -51.28
CA TRP A 199 -1.66 -3.85 -52.45
C TRP A 199 -0.31 -4.45 -52.07
N TYR A 200 0.30 -3.99 -50.97
CA TYR A 200 1.58 -4.51 -50.48
C TYR A 200 1.50 -5.98 -50.06
N ALA A 201 0.43 -6.42 -49.39
CA ALA A 201 0.20 -7.83 -49.06
C ALA A 201 0.04 -8.77 -50.28
N LYS A 202 -0.26 -8.21 -51.46
CA LYS A 202 -0.39 -8.96 -52.71
C LYS A 202 0.90 -8.97 -53.54
N ASN A 203 1.66 -7.89 -53.50
CA ASN A 203 2.84 -7.68 -54.34
C ASN A 203 4.18 -7.82 -53.58
N SER A 204 4.14 -8.19 -52.30
CA SER A 204 5.34 -8.45 -51.51
C SER A 204 6.23 -9.53 -52.14
N SER A 205 7.53 -9.26 -52.17
CA SER A 205 8.57 -10.17 -52.66
C SER A 205 8.99 -11.22 -51.61
N TRP A 206 8.51 -11.09 -50.36
CA TRP A 206 8.86 -11.96 -49.25
C TRP A 206 8.16 -13.33 -49.33
N ARG A 207 8.89 -14.39 -48.95
CA ARG A 207 8.34 -15.77 -48.89
C ARG A 207 7.60 -15.99 -47.58
N GLY A 208 6.31 -16.28 -47.63
CA GLY A 208 5.50 -16.60 -46.45
C GLY A 208 4.03 -16.84 -46.79
N ASP A 209 3.27 -17.37 -45.85
CA ASP A 209 1.81 -17.48 -45.98
C ASP A 209 1.15 -16.14 -45.63
N PHE A 210 0.68 -15.41 -46.63
CA PHE A 210 -0.04 -14.15 -46.48
C PHE A 210 -1.55 -14.33 -46.26
N THR A 211 -2.05 -15.56 -46.10
CA THR A 211 -3.49 -15.83 -45.99
C THR A 211 -4.15 -15.04 -44.87
N LYS A 212 -3.52 -14.95 -43.69
CA LYS A 212 -4.06 -14.18 -42.54
C LYS A 212 -4.08 -12.68 -42.82
N VAL A 213 -2.97 -12.11 -43.32
CA VAL A 213 -2.86 -10.68 -43.69
C VAL A 213 -3.86 -10.30 -44.78
N ARG A 214 -3.96 -11.11 -45.85
CA ARG A 214 -4.90 -10.86 -46.96
C ARG A 214 -6.36 -10.95 -46.52
N LYS A 215 -6.67 -11.87 -45.60
CA LYS A 215 -8.02 -11.98 -45.00
C LYS A 215 -8.37 -10.74 -44.18
N PHE A 216 -7.44 -10.22 -43.37
CA PHE A 216 -7.67 -8.98 -42.63
C PHE A 216 -7.91 -7.78 -43.56
N LEU A 217 -7.17 -7.73 -44.68
CA LEU A 217 -7.24 -6.63 -45.65
C LEU A 217 -8.31 -6.84 -46.75
N GLU A 218 -9.18 -7.85 -46.64
CA GLU A 218 -10.16 -8.18 -47.68
C GLU A 218 -11.18 -7.04 -47.86
N ASN A 219 -11.61 -6.42 -46.75
CA ASN A 219 -12.62 -5.37 -46.68
C ASN A 219 -12.04 -3.96 -46.38
N GLU A 220 -10.78 -3.71 -46.75
CA GLU A 220 -10.13 -2.40 -46.54
C GLU A 220 -10.96 -1.25 -47.18
N GLY A 221 -11.39 -0.27 -46.36
CA GLY A 221 -12.00 0.99 -46.83
C GLY A 221 -13.45 1.30 -46.41
N LEU A 222 -14.01 0.63 -45.39
CA LEU A 222 -15.42 0.80 -44.99
C LEU A 222 -15.66 1.83 -43.87
N GLU A 223 -14.71 2.07 -42.95
CA GLU A 223 -14.79 3.13 -41.92
C GLU A 223 -13.44 3.28 -41.19
N ARG A 224 -12.87 4.49 -41.10
CA ARG A 224 -11.58 4.76 -40.43
C ARG A 224 -11.81 5.38 -39.05
N LEU A 225 -11.24 4.80 -38.00
CA LEU A 225 -11.25 5.43 -36.67
C LEU A 225 -10.23 6.57 -36.62
N PRO A 226 -10.55 7.74 -36.02
CA PRO A 226 -9.56 8.77 -35.77
C PRO A 226 -8.48 8.25 -34.80
N PRO A 227 -7.20 8.63 -34.98
CA PRO A 227 -6.14 8.26 -34.04
C PRO A 227 -6.49 8.80 -32.65
N ASN A 228 -6.45 7.93 -31.63
CA ASN A 228 -7.02 8.21 -30.32
C ASN A 228 -6.01 8.95 -29.39
N PRO A 229 -6.17 10.27 -29.13
CA PRO A 229 -5.30 11.01 -28.23
C PRO A 229 -5.42 10.59 -26.75
N GLU A 230 -6.49 9.88 -26.36
CA GLU A 230 -6.64 9.33 -25.00
C GLU A 230 -5.66 8.17 -24.72
N LEU A 231 -5.17 7.49 -25.76
CA LEU A 231 -4.20 6.40 -25.60
C LEU A 231 -2.84 6.94 -25.10
N LEU A 232 -2.47 8.17 -25.48
CA LEU A 232 -1.29 8.88 -24.96
C LEU A 232 -1.43 9.22 -23.46
N ARG A 233 -2.63 9.59 -23.02
CA ARG A 233 -2.93 9.91 -21.61
C ARG A 233 -2.92 8.67 -20.73
N LEU A 234 -3.57 7.60 -21.19
CA LEU A 234 -3.58 6.31 -20.50
C LEU A 234 -2.18 5.72 -20.42
N ARG A 235 -1.37 5.90 -21.47
CA ARG A 235 0.00 5.39 -21.53
C ARG A 235 0.96 6.14 -20.61
N ARG A 236 0.85 7.48 -20.52
CA ARG A 236 1.56 8.28 -19.51
C ARG A 236 1.26 7.77 -18.10
N ARG A 237 -0.03 7.56 -17.81
CA ARG A 237 -0.47 7.07 -16.50
C ARG A 237 0.03 5.66 -16.20
N ILE A 238 0.05 4.75 -17.18
CA ILE A 238 0.57 3.38 -17.00
C ILE A 238 2.08 3.41 -16.72
N ASN A 239 2.84 4.27 -17.40
CA ASN A 239 4.29 4.40 -17.20
C ASN A 239 4.63 5.01 -15.84
N ASP A 240 3.90 6.05 -15.43
CA ASP A 240 4.01 6.65 -14.11
C ASP A 240 3.72 5.61 -13.02
N LEU A 241 2.65 4.82 -13.19
CA LEU A 241 2.31 3.73 -12.26
C LEU A 241 3.32 2.58 -12.26
N THR A 242 4.00 2.32 -13.37
CA THR A 242 5.02 1.26 -13.47
C THR A 242 6.31 1.69 -12.79
N THR A 243 6.76 2.93 -13.03
CA THR A 243 7.92 3.52 -12.35
C THR A 243 7.69 3.71 -10.85
N GLU A 244 6.49 4.11 -10.44
CA GLU A 244 6.09 4.16 -9.03
C GLU A 244 6.09 2.76 -8.41
N ASN A 245 5.56 1.74 -9.11
CA ASN A 245 5.60 0.35 -8.63
C ASN A 245 7.03 -0.18 -8.47
N ASP A 246 7.94 0.12 -9.39
CA ASP A 246 9.31 -0.36 -9.30
C ASP A 246 10.11 0.39 -8.22
N SER A 247 9.84 1.68 -8.00
CA SER A 247 10.33 2.41 -6.82
C SER A 247 9.80 1.79 -5.53
N LEU A 248 8.49 1.51 -5.45
CA LEU A 248 7.87 0.89 -4.28
C LEU A 248 8.40 -0.52 -4.02
N LYS A 249 8.69 -1.31 -5.07
CA LYS A 249 9.35 -2.62 -4.92
C LYS A 249 10.77 -2.48 -4.37
N LYS A 250 11.52 -1.46 -4.80
CA LYS A 250 12.87 -1.17 -4.29
C LYS A 250 12.83 -0.71 -2.84
N ASP A 251 11.88 0.15 -2.49
CA ASP A 251 11.65 0.61 -1.12
C ASP A 251 11.15 -0.52 -0.21
N LEU A 252 10.34 -1.44 -0.75
CA LEU A 252 9.90 -2.64 -0.05
C LEU A 252 11.05 -3.61 0.17
N SER A 253 11.97 -3.77 -0.80
CA SER A 253 13.14 -4.63 -0.63
C SER A 253 14.12 -4.04 0.39
N SER A 254 14.33 -2.71 0.37
CA SER A 254 15.16 -2.01 1.36
C SER A 254 14.53 -2.09 2.76
N SER A 255 13.21 -1.94 2.87
CA SER A 255 12.46 -2.08 4.11
C SER A 255 12.49 -3.52 4.64
N LYS A 256 12.45 -4.53 3.76
CA LYS A 256 12.60 -5.94 4.16
C LYS A 256 14.01 -6.22 4.69
N ASN A 257 15.05 -5.71 4.04
CA ASN A 257 16.42 -5.90 4.49
C ASN A 257 16.67 -5.23 5.85
N THR A 258 16.16 -4.01 6.06
CA THR A 258 16.24 -3.33 7.36
C THR A 258 15.42 -4.05 8.44
N LEU A 259 14.27 -4.64 8.09
CA LEU A 259 13.49 -5.48 9.00
C LEU A 259 14.25 -6.77 9.39
N GLU A 260 14.96 -7.38 8.43
CA GLU A 260 15.78 -8.57 8.66
C GLU A 260 16.97 -8.26 9.58
N GLU A 261 17.63 -7.11 9.39
CA GLU A 261 18.73 -6.61 10.22
C GLU A 261 18.25 -6.29 11.64
N THR A 262 17.18 -5.51 11.79
CA THR A 262 16.60 -5.21 13.11
C THR A 262 16.11 -6.47 13.83
N ARG A 263 15.64 -7.48 13.10
CA ARG A 263 15.28 -8.79 13.68
C ARG A 263 16.50 -9.56 14.19
N LYS A 264 17.63 -9.50 13.47
CA LYS A 264 18.91 -10.07 13.93
C LYS A 264 19.41 -9.34 15.17
N GLU A 265 19.36 -8.01 15.19
CA GLU A 265 19.72 -7.18 16.35
C GLU A 265 18.83 -7.51 17.56
N LEU A 266 17.51 -7.58 17.39
CA LEU A 266 16.57 -8.01 18.44
C LEU A 266 16.88 -9.42 18.96
N SER A 267 17.27 -10.34 18.07
CA SER A 267 17.66 -11.69 18.48
C SER A 267 18.94 -11.69 19.33
N GLN A 268 19.89 -10.81 19.01
CA GLN A 268 21.12 -10.64 19.77
C GLN A 268 20.87 -9.97 21.12
N LEU A 269 20.07 -8.90 21.14
CA LEU A 269 19.64 -8.23 22.36
C LEU A 269 18.90 -9.19 23.30
N ASN A 270 18.04 -10.07 22.75
CA ASN A 270 17.34 -11.07 23.55
C ASN A 270 18.29 -12.11 24.19
N ARG A 271 19.37 -12.48 23.51
CA ARG A 271 20.42 -13.33 24.09
C ARG A 271 21.17 -12.59 25.20
N GLU A 272 21.51 -11.32 24.99
CA GLU A 272 22.16 -10.49 26.00
C GLU A 272 21.28 -10.27 27.23
N VAL A 273 20.00 -9.94 27.06
CA VAL A 273 19.03 -9.81 28.15
C VAL A 273 18.89 -11.13 28.93
N SER A 274 18.93 -12.27 28.24
CA SER A 274 18.89 -13.59 28.89
C SER A 274 20.16 -13.85 29.71
N SER A 275 21.33 -13.48 29.18
CA SER A 275 22.61 -13.55 29.91
C SER A 275 22.61 -12.63 31.13
N LEU A 276 22.17 -11.38 30.98
CA LEU A 276 22.06 -10.41 32.07
C LEU A 276 21.07 -10.86 33.15
N LYS A 277 19.94 -11.49 32.77
CA LYS A 277 19.01 -12.09 33.73
C LYS A 277 19.67 -13.20 34.54
N GLN A 278 20.48 -14.05 33.91
CA GLN A 278 21.26 -15.07 34.62
C GLN A 278 22.30 -14.47 35.57
N GLN A 279 22.99 -13.41 35.14
CA GLN A 279 23.95 -12.70 35.98
C GLN A 279 23.28 -12.03 37.18
N LEU A 280 22.12 -11.38 36.96
CA LEU A 280 21.33 -10.76 38.02
C LEU A 280 20.82 -11.80 39.03
N GLN A 281 20.40 -12.97 38.54
CA GLN A 281 19.97 -14.06 39.42
C GLN A 281 21.12 -14.57 40.29
N LYS A 282 22.32 -14.75 39.72
CA LYS A 282 23.53 -15.08 40.49
C LYS A 282 23.87 -13.99 41.51
N ALA A 283 23.85 -12.72 41.10
CA ALA A 283 24.14 -11.60 42.00
C ALA A 283 23.14 -11.51 43.16
N ASN A 284 21.85 -11.81 42.91
CA ASN A 284 20.83 -11.86 43.95
C ASN A 284 21.04 -13.03 44.93
N GLU A 285 21.45 -14.20 44.43
CA GLU A 285 21.82 -15.34 45.29
C GLU A 285 23.05 -15.01 46.15
N GLU A 286 24.02 -14.31 45.58
CA GLU A 286 25.23 -13.86 46.27
C GLU A 286 24.92 -12.78 47.32
N ALA A 287 24.04 -11.82 46.98
CA ALA A 287 23.54 -10.82 47.91
C ALA A 287 22.76 -11.45 49.08
N LYS A 288 21.96 -12.49 48.81
CA LYS A 288 21.27 -13.26 49.85
C LYS A 288 22.25 -13.96 50.79
N LYS A 289 23.29 -14.62 50.24
CA LYS A 289 24.38 -15.20 51.04
C LYS A 289 25.11 -14.16 51.87
N ASN A 290 25.41 -12.99 51.30
CA ASN A 290 26.06 -11.89 52.02
C ASN A 290 25.16 -11.35 53.15
N HIS A 291 23.84 -11.31 52.95
CA HIS A 291 22.89 -10.92 53.98
C HIS A 291 22.87 -11.94 55.12
N GLU A 292 22.77 -13.24 54.82
CA GLU A 292 22.84 -14.33 55.80
C GLU A 292 24.18 -14.33 56.56
N LEU A 293 25.29 -14.05 55.88
CA LEU A 293 26.61 -13.91 56.48
C LEU A 293 26.68 -12.70 57.41
N ASN A 294 26.11 -11.56 57.01
CA ASN A 294 26.05 -10.35 57.84
C ASN A 294 25.18 -10.56 59.09
N GLU A 295 24.06 -11.27 58.98
CA GLU A 295 23.26 -11.64 60.15
C GLU A 295 24.04 -12.55 61.11
N ALA A 296 24.76 -13.54 60.57
CA ALA A 296 25.62 -14.41 61.37
C ALA A 296 26.77 -13.64 62.05
N LEU A 297 27.40 -12.70 61.34
CA LEU A 297 28.43 -11.82 61.88
C LEU A 297 27.89 -10.90 62.98
N ASN A 298 26.72 -10.31 62.79
CA ASN A 298 26.06 -9.48 63.80
C ASN A 298 25.72 -10.28 65.05
N LYS A 299 25.22 -11.51 64.90
CA LYS A 299 24.95 -12.40 66.02
C LYS A 299 26.23 -12.73 66.78
N ARG A 300 27.31 -13.05 66.07
CA ARG A 300 28.63 -13.33 66.67
C ARG A 300 29.24 -12.10 67.34
N ALA A 301 29.01 -10.90 66.80
CA ALA A 301 29.41 -9.65 67.42
C ALA A 301 28.64 -9.35 68.71
N GLN A 302 27.33 -9.65 68.75
CA GLN A 302 26.53 -9.56 69.98
C GLN A 302 27.00 -10.56 71.04
N GLU A 303 27.27 -11.81 70.67
CA GLU A 303 27.81 -12.83 71.56
C GLU A 303 29.19 -12.42 72.11
N ALA A 304 30.10 -11.95 71.24
CA ALA A 304 31.39 -11.43 71.65
C ALA A 304 31.27 -10.20 72.56
N GLY A 305 30.32 -9.30 72.29
CA GLY A 305 30.01 -8.15 73.14
C GLY A 305 29.52 -8.55 74.53
N LYS A 306 28.72 -9.63 74.61
CA LYS A 306 28.25 -10.19 75.87
C LYS A 306 29.39 -10.82 76.67
N SER A 307 30.24 -11.64 76.04
CA SER A 307 31.43 -12.20 76.69
C SER A 307 32.42 -11.12 77.14
N LEU A 308 32.55 -10.03 76.38
CA LEU A 308 33.39 -8.88 76.77
C LEU A 308 32.80 -8.13 77.98
N ALA A 309 31.47 -8.02 78.08
CA ALA A 309 30.80 -7.42 79.23
C ALA A 309 30.98 -8.28 80.49
N GLU A 310 30.82 -9.60 80.38
CA GLU A 310 31.09 -10.57 81.46
C GLU A 310 32.55 -10.48 81.92
N ALA A 311 33.50 -10.46 80.98
CA ALA A 311 34.93 -10.30 81.30
C ALA A 311 35.25 -8.94 81.94
N ARG A 312 34.53 -7.86 81.58
CA ARG A 312 34.67 -6.54 82.23
C ARG A 312 34.15 -6.56 83.66
N GLU A 313 33.04 -7.22 83.89
CA GLU A 313 32.44 -7.38 85.23
C GLU A 313 33.38 -8.18 86.15
N GLU A 314 33.96 -9.25 85.62
CA GLU A 314 34.99 -10.03 86.30
C GLU A 314 36.25 -9.20 86.58
N ASN A 315 36.71 -8.38 85.63
CA ASN A 315 37.83 -7.45 85.83
C ASN A 315 37.53 -6.37 86.88
N THR A 316 36.29 -5.88 86.96
CA THR A 316 35.89 -4.93 88.02
C THR A 316 35.86 -5.59 89.38
N SER A 317 35.41 -6.85 89.47
CA SER A 317 35.48 -7.64 90.70
C SER A 317 36.92 -7.88 91.14
N LEU A 318 37.80 -8.28 90.21
CA LEU A 318 39.23 -8.46 90.48
C LEU A 318 39.91 -7.15 90.89
N LYS A 319 39.55 -6.02 90.28
CA LYS A 319 40.01 -4.69 90.73
C LYS A 319 39.54 -4.37 92.15
N GLY A 320 38.31 -4.72 92.51
CA GLY A 320 37.81 -4.57 93.88
C GLY A 320 38.64 -5.38 94.89
N GLN A 321 38.93 -6.65 94.57
CA GLN A 321 39.80 -7.50 95.38
C GLN A 321 41.24 -6.95 95.48
N LEU A 322 41.77 -6.36 94.40
CA LEU A 322 43.08 -5.72 94.39
C LEU A 322 43.12 -4.51 95.34
N THR A 323 42.10 -3.65 95.30
CA THR A 323 42.01 -2.49 96.22
C THR A 323 41.84 -2.91 97.68
N GLU A 324 41.19 -4.03 97.94
CA GLU A 324 41.04 -4.58 99.28
C GLU A 324 42.38 -5.12 99.80
N MET A 325 43.14 -5.83 98.95
CA MET A 325 44.52 -6.23 99.25
C MET A 325 45.41 -5.01 99.50
N GLU A 326 45.38 -3.98 98.65
CA GLU A 326 46.16 -2.75 98.84
C GLU A 326 45.87 -2.08 100.20
N SER A 327 44.62 -2.10 100.67
CA SER A 327 44.25 -1.61 102.01
C SER A 327 44.84 -2.47 103.15
N THR A 328 44.99 -3.79 102.93
CA THR A 328 45.64 -4.67 103.91
C THR A 328 47.15 -4.48 103.95
N THR A 329 47.78 -4.19 102.81
CA THR A 329 49.21 -3.87 102.72
C THR A 329 49.52 -2.55 103.43
N LEU A 330 48.67 -1.53 103.26
CA LEU A 330 48.76 -0.26 104.00
C LEU A 330 48.68 -0.46 105.53
N LYS A 331 47.83 -1.37 106.01
CA LYS A 331 47.77 -1.74 107.44
C LYS A 331 49.00 -2.52 107.93
N GLN A 332 49.70 -3.22 107.05
CA GLN A 332 50.97 -3.89 107.38
C GLN A 332 52.15 -2.91 107.38
N ASP A 333 52.15 -1.90 106.51
CA ASP A 333 53.16 -0.83 106.48
C ASP A 333 53.11 0.06 107.74
N ASP A 334 51.92 0.32 108.29
CA ASP A 334 51.77 0.99 109.60
C ASP A 334 52.32 0.16 110.77
N LYS A 335 52.35 -1.18 110.64
CA LYS A 335 52.95 -2.08 111.65
C LYS A 335 54.48 -2.11 111.53
N ILE A 336 55.00 -1.98 110.31
CA ILE A 336 56.43 -1.89 110.02
C ILE A 336 57.00 -0.52 110.45
N SER A 337 56.24 0.57 110.32
CA SER A 337 56.65 1.89 110.80
C SER A 337 56.80 1.93 112.33
N HIS A 338 55.91 1.25 113.06
CA HIS A 338 55.97 1.16 114.51
C HIS A 338 57.17 0.32 115.01
N LEU A 339 57.50 -0.78 114.32
CA LEU A 339 58.70 -1.58 114.57
C LEU A 339 60.01 -0.83 114.23
N ARG A 340 59.99 0.07 113.24
CA ARG A 340 61.15 0.93 112.91
C ARG A 340 61.45 1.93 114.02
N THR A 341 60.44 2.55 114.65
CA THR A 341 60.64 3.44 115.80
C THR A 341 61.19 2.74 117.05
N GLU A 342 60.86 1.47 117.26
CA GLU A 342 61.38 0.66 118.37
C GLU A 342 62.85 0.25 118.13
N ASN A 343 63.23 0.02 116.87
CA ASN A 343 64.59 -0.32 116.46
C ASN A 343 65.56 0.89 116.56
N THR A 344 65.08 2.12 116.34
CA THR A 344 65.89 3.34 116.56
C THR A 344 66.21 3.56 118.04
N SER A 345 65.29 3.21 118.95
CA SER A 345 65.51 3.28 120.40
C SER A 345 66.54 2.25 120.90
N LEU A 346 66.62 1.08 120.27
CA LEU A 346 67.62 0.05 120.57
C LEU A 346 69.02 0.39 120.00
N GLN A 347 69.10 1.14 118.89
CA GLN A 347 70.38 1.61 118.32
C GLN A 347 71.04 2.71 119.15
N GLU A 348 70.28 3.53 119.89
CA GLU A 348 70.83 4.52 120.84
C GLU A 348 71.41 3.89 122.11
N GLN A 349 71.02 2.66 122.47
CA GLN A 349 71.61 1.90 123.58
C GLN A 349 72.94 1.21 123.21
N LEU A 350 73.18 0.91 121.92
CA LEU A 350 74.35 0.15 121.44
C LEU A 350 75.59 1.01 121.14
N SER A 351 75.43 2.32 120.92
CA SER A 351 76.55 3.24 120.62
C SER A 351 77.38 3.63 121.86
N SER A 352 76.84 3.41 123.07
CA SER A 352 77.55 3.57 124.34
C SER A 352 78.66 2.52 124.58
N SER A 353 78.72 1.46 123.76
CA SER A 353 79.63 0.31 123.94
C SER A 353 80.76 0.18 122.89
N LYS A 354 80.89 1.08 121.91
CA LYS A 354 81.98 1.03 120.91
C LYS A 354 83.17 1.97 121.19
N LYS A 355 83.35 2.34 122.46
CA LYS A 355 84.51 3.09 122.98
C LYS A 355 85.67 2.16 123.41
N ALA A 356 85.96 1.11 122.64
CA ALA A 356 87.01 0.15 123.01
C ALA A 356 87.62 -0.65 121.82
N GLN A 357 87.87 -0.04 120.66
CA GLN A 357 88.63 -0.75 119.62
C GLN A 357 89.46 0.20 118.73
N GLY A 358 90.36 0.93 119.39
CA GLY A 358 91.41 1.74 118.77
C GLY A 358 92.71 0.98 118.55
N GLU A 359 92.66 -0.24 118.00
CA GLU A 359 93.88 -1.03 117.76
C GLU A 359 93.75 -1.80 116.43
N ALA A 360 94.06 -1.16 115.30
CA ALA A 360 94.54 -1.81 114.07
C ALA A 360 94.99 -0.78 113.01
N GLU A 361 95.83 0.17 113.41
CA GLU A 361 96.53 1.15 112.56
C GLU A 361 97.75 0.57 111.81
N GLU A 362 97.91 -0.74 111.68
CA GLU A 362 99.19 -1.34 111.28
C GLU A 362 99.10 -2.26 110.06
N ARG A 363 98.72 -1.74 108.88
CA ARG A 363 98.99 -2.43 107.59
C ARG A 363 99.10 -1.51 106.38
N LEU A 364 99.58 -0.29 106.62
CA LEU A 364 99.96 0.72 105.63
C LEU A 364 101.47 0.67 105.28
N SER A 365 102.16 -0.46 105.47
CA SER A 365 103.64 -0.51 105.42
C SER A 365 104.26 -1.54 104.46
N GLN A 366 103.50 -2.26 103.64
CA GLN A 366 104.10 -3.25 102.74
C GLN A 366 103.77 -3.00 101.27
N MET A 367 104.84 -2.86 100.50
CA MET A 367 104.91 -2.90 99.03
C MET A 367 104.61 -1.61 98.27
N ASN A 368 105.11 -0.50 98.82
CA ASN A 368 105.66 0.61 98.05
C ASN A 368 107.16 0.41 97.73
N GLN A 369 107.61 -0.84 97.49
CA GLN A 369 109.06 -1.15 97.48
C GLN A 369 109.55 -2.05 96.34
N GLU A 370 108.91 -2.07 95.17
CA GLU A 370 109.47 -2.79 93.99
C GLU A 370 109.44 -1.99 92.68
N ILE A 371 109.59 -0.66 92.78
CA ILE A 371 109.93 0.19 91.62
C ILE A 371 111.44 0.14 91.28
N SER A 372 112.31 -0.41 92.13
CA SER A 372 113.75 -0.16 91.99
C SER A 372 114.57 -1.21 91.27
N SER A 373 113.98 -2.32 90.79
CA SER A 373 114.85 -3.45 90.43
C SER A 373 115.62 -3.27 89.12
N LEU A 374 115.03 -3.07 87.94
CA LEU A 374 115.84 -3.32 86.72
C LEU A 374 115.64 -2.32 85.59
N LYS A 375 116.12 -1.12 85.91
CA LYS A 375 116.71 -0.11 85.03
C LYS A 375 117.95 -0.61 84.25
N ALA A 376 118.02 -1.89 83.91
CA ALA A 376 119.28 -2.51 83.48
C ALA A 376 119.11 -3.61 82.44
N GLN A 377 118.37 -3.36 81.37
CA GLN A 377 118.60 -4.10 80.11
C GLN A 377 118.10 -3.32 78.88
N LEU A 378 118.67 -2.14 78.73
CA LEU A 378 118.88 -1.56 77.41
C LEU A 378 119.91 -2.43 76.67
N SER A 379 119.49 -3.39 75.85
CA SER A 379 120.33 -3.94 74.77
C SER A 379 119.53 -4.81 73.81
N LYS A 380 119.16 -4.20 72.68
CA LYS A 380 119.06 -4.74 71.31
C LYS A 380 117.75 -4.39 70.61
N THR A 381 117.86 -3.33 69.83
CA THR A 381 117.37 -3.28 68.45
C THR A 381 117.62 -4.61 67.72
N SER A 382 116.70 -5.00 66.82
CA SER A 382 116.99 -5.58 65.48
C SER A 382 116.03 -6.67 64.94
N GLU A 383 114.76 -6.79 65.38
CA GLU A 383 113.87 -7.82 64.78
C GLU A 383 112.43 -7.39 64.41
N GLU A 384 111.97 -6.19 64.74
CA GLU A 384 110.56 -5.80 64.48
C GLU A 384 110.34 -4.90 63.23
N LYS A 385 111.30 -4.85 62.31
CA LYS A 385 111.13 -4.08 61.05
C LYS A 385 110.54 -4.91 59.90
N ASP A 386 110.74 -6.23 59.89
CA ASP A 386 110.32 -7.09 58.77
C ASP A 386 108.88 -7.61 58.86
N ALA A 387 108.20 -7.44 60.00
CA ALA A 387 106.81 -7.86 60.18
C ALA A 387 105.77 -6.87 59.60
N LEU A 388 106.14 -5.60 59.39
CA LEU A 388 105.18 -4.56 58.95
C LEU A 388 105.01 -4.50 57.41
N HIS A 389 105.93 -5.06 56.63
CA HIS A 389 105.84 -5.01 55.16
C HIS A 389 104.88 -6.07 54.58
N LYS A 390 104.69 -7.20 55.28
CA LYS A 390 103.78 -8.28 54.84
C LYS A 390 102.30 -7.98 55.10
N GLN A 391 102.00 -7.06 56.03
CA GLN A 391 100.62 -6.68 56.38
C GLN A 391 99.99 -5.67 55.41
N PHE A 392 100.80 -4.93 54.65
CA PHE A 392 100.32 -3.94 53.68
C PHE A 392 99.97 -4.57 52.32
N GLU A 393 100.75 -5.53 51.83
CA GLU A 393 100.47 -6.21 50.54
C GLU A 393 99.20 -7.09 50.56
N ASP A 394 98.86 -7.69 51.71
CA ASP A 394 97.65 -8.53 51.86
C ASP A 394 96.36 -7.73 52.04
N ARG A 395 96.46 -6.41 52.29
CA ARG A 395 95.31 -5.50 52.36
C ARG A 395 94.95 -4.97 50.96
N GLU A 396 95.96 -4.63 50.17
CA GLU A 396 95.79 -4.13 48.79
C GLU A 396 95.21 -5.19 47.83
N ARG A 397 95.53 -6.48 48.01
CA ARG A 397 94.90 -7.58 47.23
C ARG A 397 93.42 -7.80 47.57
N ARG A 398 93.03 -7.63 48.84
CA ARG A 398 91.63 -7.77 49.28
C ARG A 398 90.76 -6.63 48.77
N ASP A 399 91.26 -5.40 48.81
CA ASP A 399 90.52 -4.22 48.34
C ASP A 399 90.34 -4.25 46.81
N ASN A 400 91.31 -4.73 46.04
CA ASN A 400 91.20 -4.87 44.58
C ASN A 400 90.25 -5.99 44.11
N THR A 401 90.05 -7.04 44.91
CA THR A 401 89.08 -8.10 44.60
C THR A 401 87.65 -7.62 44.88
N ARG A 402 87.46 -6.85 45.96
CA ARG A 402 86.17 -6.25 46.32
C ARG A 402 85.69 -5.20 45.32
N ILE A 403 86.62 -4.42 44.75
CA ILE A 403 86.30 -3.43 43.70
C ILE A 403 85.83 -4.12 42.41
N LYS A 404 86.40 -5.28 42.03
CA LYS A 404 85.93 -6.04 40.85
C LYS A 404 84.54 -6.65 41.03
N GLU A 405 84.22 -7.14 42.22
CA GLU A 405 82.88 -7.65 42.54
C GLU A 405 81.82 -6.53 42.47
N LEU A 406 82.12 -5.37 43.06
CA LEU A 406 81.21 -4.22 43.07
C LEU A 406 80.98 -3.61 41.68
N THR A 407 81.95 -3.70 40.76
CA THR A 407 81.76 -3.25 39.36
C THR A 407 80.80 -4.15 38.58
N ASN A 408 80.91 -5.48 38.75
CA ASN A 408 80.01 -6.44 38.08
C ASN A 408 78.57 -6.39 38.62
N GLU A 409 78.42 -6.09 39.91
CA GLU A 409 77.10 -5.89 40.56
C GLU A 409 76.43 -4.60 40.04
N ASN A 410 77.20 -3.54 39.82
CA ASN A 410 76.71 -2.28 39.26
C ASN A 410 76.26 -2.39 37.79
N ASP A 411 76.96 -3.20 36.97
CA ASP A 411 76.57 -3.44 35.59
C ASP A 411 75.31 -4.32 35.47
N SER A 412 75.12 -5.26 36.41
CA SER A 412 73.90 -6.06 36.50
C SER A 412 72.69 -5.22 36.93
N LEU A 413 72.88 -4.28 37.87
CA LEU A 413 71.83 -3.35 38.31
C LEU A 413 71.41 -2.35 37.23
N LYS A 414 72.33 -1.92 36.36
CA LYS A 414 72.01 -1.07 35.20
C LYS A 414 71.12 -1.77 34.18
N ASN A 415 71.38 -3.05 33.90
CA ASN A 415 70.56 -3.81 32.95
C ASN A 415 69.15 -4.08 33.50
N ALA A 416 69.02 -4.40 34.80
CA ALA A 416 67.72 -4.55 35.45
C ALA A 416 66.92 -3.23 35.50
N HIS A 417 67.60 -2.08 35.60
CA HIS A 417 66.94 -0.78 35.56
C HIS A 417 66.38 -0.45 34.16
N GLU A 418 67.06 -0.83 33.08
CA GLU A 418 66.54 -0.55 31.73
C GLU A 418 65.41 -1.52 31.33
N GLU A 419 65.42 -2.76 31.83
CA GLU A 419 64.28 -3.70 31.69
C GLU A 419 63.02 -3.18 32.40
N THR A 420 63.14 -2.76 33.67
CA THR A 420 62.01 -2.20 34.45
C THR A 420 61.46 -0.89 33.85
N LYS A 421 62.31 -0.09 33.20
CA LYS A 421 61.90 1.13 32.49
C LYS A 421 61.13 0.83 31.20
N ASN A 422 61.51 -0.23 30.48
CA ASN A 422 60.79 -0.68 29.28
C ASN A 422 59.41 -1.27 29.64
N GLU A 423 59.33 -2.06 30.71
CA GLU A 423 58.06 -2.58 31.26
C GLU A 423 57.13 -1.45 31.73
N LEU A 424 57.69 -0.42 32.38
CA LEU A 424 56.92 0.77 32.78
C LEU A 424 56.39 1.56 31.57
N SER A 425 57.16 1.62 30.46
CA SER A 425 56.71 2.26 29.23
C SER A 425 55.57 1.49 28.54
N GLN A 426 55.62 0.16 28.60
CA GLN A 426 54.58 -0.72 28.06
C GLN A 426 53.29 -0.64 28.89
N SER A 427 53.41 -0.69 30.22
CA SER A 427 52.29 -0.51 31.14
C SER A 427 51.63 0.88 31.00
N ASN A 428 52.42 1.93 30.73
CA ASN A 428 51.88 3.27 30.46
C ASN A 428 51.11 3.37 29.12
N ARG A 429 51.51 2.61 28.09
CA ARG A 429 50.75 2.55 26.82
C ARG A 429 49.45 1.78 26.99
N GLU A 430 49.47 0.69 27.75
CA GLU A 430 48.28 -0.09 28.08
C GLU A 430 47.29 0.73 28.93
N ASN A 431 47.77 1.47 29.92
CA ASN A 431 46.92 2.39 30.71
C ASN A 431 46.32 3.52 29.87
N SER A 432 47.03 4.03 28.87
CA SER A 432 46.48 5.03 27.93
C SER A 432 45.36 4.44 27.06
N SER A 433 45.56 3.21 26.58
CA SER A 433 44.54 2.49 25.79
C SER A 433 43.30 2.14 26.61
N LEU A 434 43.48 1.67 27.85
CA LEU A 434 42.39 1.39 28.78
C LEU A 434 41.62 2.67 29.15
N LYS A 435 42.31 3.79 29.30
CA LYS A 435 41.66 5.09 29.54
C LYS A 435 40.78 5.52 28.36
N GLN A 436 41.26 5.34 27.13
CA GLN A 436 40.46 5.64 25.93
C GLN A 436 39.26 4.70 25.77
N GLN A 437 39.42 3.42 26.12
CA GLN A 437 38.29 2.46 26.15
C GLN A 437 37.26 2.83 27.22
N LEU A 438 37.71 3.29 28.39
CA LEU A 438 36.84 3.74 29.47
C LEU A 438 36.06 5.00 29.08
N ASP A 439 36.70 5.98 28.45
CA ASP A 439 36.04 7.21 27.98
C ASP A 439 34.98 6.90 26.90
N ASN A 440 35.28 5.98 25.98
CA ASN A 440 34.32 5.52 24.98
C ASN A 440 33.12 4.80 25.64
N ALA A 441 33.37 3.92 26.61
CA ALA A 441 32.32 3.22 27.35
C ALA A 441 31.44 4.18 28.18
N ILE A 442 32.01 5.26 28.70
CA ILE A 442 31.26 6.32 29.41
C ILE A 442 30.33 7.07 28.45
N GLU A 443 30.79 7.43 27.25
CA GLU A 443 29.94 8.08 26.24
C GLU A 443 28.84 7.15 25.72
N GLU A 444 29.14 5.85 25.57
CA GLU A 444 28.15 4.85 25.19
C GLU A 444 27.10 4.67 26.31
N SER A 445 27.51 4.64 27.57
CA SER A 445 26.61 4.61 28.74
C SER A 445 25.71 5.84 28.81
N LYS A 446 26.21 7.05 28.48
CA LYS A 446 25.36 8.26 28.38
C LYS A 446 24.33 8.16 27.26
N ARG A 447 24.68 7.57 26.11
CA ARG A 447 23.73 7.31 25.02
C ARG A 447 22.66 6.30 25.42
N HIS A 448 23.04 5.22 26.11
CA HIS A 448 22.11 4.24 26.66
C HIS A 448 21.18 4.86 27.73
N ALA A 449 21.69 5.75 28.57
CA ALA A 449 20.87 6.47 29.55
C ALA A 449 19.81 7.35 28.87
N LYS A 450 20.19 8.08 27.80
CA LYS A 450 19.24 8.87 26.98
C LYS A 450 18.21 7.99 26.27
N MET A 451 18.63 6.87 25.71
CA MET A 451 17.73 5.90 25.06
C MET A 451 16.73 5.28 26.05
N ASN A 452 17.17 4.98 27.29
CA ASN A 452 16.29 4.51 28.35
C ASN A 452 15.27 5.57 28.80
N GLU A 453 15.65 6.84 28.84
CA GLU A 453 14.75 7.97 29.09
C GLU A 453 13.65 8.05 28.01
N ASP A 454 14.03 7.90 26.74
CA ASP A 454 13.09 7.94 25.60
C ASP A 454 12.18 6.70 25.55
N LEU A 455 12.71 5.52 25.85
CA LEU A 455 11.92 4.28 26.03
C LEU A 455 10.92 4.41 27.18
N ARG A 456 11.29 5.08 28.28
CA ARG A 456 10.39 5.34 29.41
C ARG A 456 9.27 6.30 29.03
N LYS A 457 9.55 7.33 28.21
CA LYS A 457 8.52 8.22 27.65
C LYS A 457 7.57 7.47 26.71
N ALA A 458 8.10 6.64 25.81
CA ALA A 458 7.30 5.81 24.91
C ALA A 458 6.42 4.79 25.67
N SER A 459 6.97 4.17 26.73
CA SER A 459 6.23 3.25 27.60
C SER A 459 5.08 3.95 28.34
N ASN A 460 5.31 5.18 28.82
CA ASN A 460 4.26 5.98 29.45
C ASN A 460 3.16 6.38 28.45
N GLN A 461 3.51 6.71 27.21
CA GLN A 461 2.55 7.00 26.14
C GLN A 461 1.73 5.76 25.76
N ASN A 462 2.38 4.59 25.63
CA ASN A 462 1.68 3.32 25.38
C ASN A 462 0.72 2.97 26.52
N ARG A 463 1.12 3.22 27.77
CA ARG A 463 0.22 3.02 28.93
C ARG A 463 -0.99 3.95 28.89
N ALA A 464 -0.81 5.20 28.47
CA ALA A 464 -1.93 6.12 28.28
C ALA A 464 -2.88 5.67 27.15
N LEU A 465 -2.33 5.15 26.05
CA LEU A 465 -3.10 4.60 24.94
C LEU A 465 -3.89 3.36 25.34
N ILE A 466 -3.29 2.44 26.11
CA ILE A 466 -3.97 1.25 26.64
C ILE A 466 -5.12 1.64 27.56
N ASN A 467 -4.95 2.66 28.40
CA ASN A 467 -6.03 3.15 29.26
C ASN A 467 -7.18 3.77 28.44
N ALA A 468 -6.88 4.50 27.37
CA ALA A 468 -7.88 5.05 26.46
C ALA A 468 -8.67 3.93 25.75
N LEU A 469 -7.97 2.93 25.19
CA LEU A 469 -8.59 1.76 24.55
C LEU A 469 -9.42 0.92 25.53
N THR A 470 -9.00 0.82 26.79
CA THR A 470 -9.77 0.11 27.82
C THR A 470 -11.06 0.86 28.17
N THR A 471 -11.01 2.19 28.17
CA THR A 471 -12.19 3.05 28.40
C THR A 471 -13.17 2.93 27.24
N GLU A 472 -12.67 2.97 26.00
CA GLU A 472 -13.48 2.82 24.78
C GLU A 472 -14.09 1.40 24.67
N LYS A 473 -13.36 0.37 25.08
CA LYS A 473 -13.91 -0.99 25.19
C LYS A 473 -15.09 -1.05 26.17
N GLY A 474 -15.00 -0.33 27.30
CA GLY A 474 -16.07 -0.23 28.28
C GLY A 474 -17.33 0.44 27.71
N THR A 475 -17.18 1.56 27.00
CA THR A 475 -18.31 2.27 26.37
C THR A 475 -18.95 1.44 25.26
N LEU A 476 -18.16 0.72 24.46
CA LEU A 476 -18.67 -0.18 23.43
C LEU A 476 -19.42 -1.38 24.02
N GLN A 477 -18.96 -1.94 25.16
CA GLN A 477 -19.70 -3.01 25.85
C GLN A 477 -21.04 -2.52 26.41
N GLU A 478 -21.09 -1.29 26.92
CA GLU A 478 -22.33 -0.68 27.40
C GLU A 478 -23.32 -0.41 26.25
N GLN A 479 -22.82 0.10 25.10
CA GLN A 479 -23.62 0.27 23.88
C GLN A 479 -24.14 -1.06 23.34
N LEU A 480 -23.31 -2.11 23.34
CA LEU A 480 -23.73 -3.45 22.91
C LEU A 480 -24.80 -4.04 23.82
N SER A 481 -24.71 -3.83 25.14
CA SER A 481 -25.76 -4.24 26.07
C SER A 481 -27.07 -3.53 25.81
N LYS A 482 -27.01 -2.22 25.51
CA LYS A 482 -28.20 -1.41 25.23
C LYS A 482 -28.87 -1.82 23.91
N THR A 483 -28.10 -1.99 22.84
CA THR A 483 -28.64 -2.42 21.53
C THR A 483 -29.20 -3.84 21.59
N THR A 484 -28.58 -4.74 22.36
CA THR A 484 -29.11 -6.09 22.58
C THR A 484 -30.47 -6.06 23.27
N GLU A 485 -30.66 -5.17 24.24
CA GLU A 485 -31.93 -5.04 24.95
C GLU A 485 -33.01 -4.39 24.08
N ASP A 486 -32.65 -3.41 23.24
CA ASP A 486 -33.55 -2.79 22.26
C ASP A 486 -34.00 -3.80 21.19
N LEU A 487 -33.10 -4.67 20.72
CA LEU A 487 -33.41 -5.79 19.81
C LEU A 487 -34.37 -6.81 20.43
N LYS A 488 -34.23 -7.12 21.72
CA LYS A 488 -35.17 -8.00 22.43
C LYS A 488 -36.58 -7.40 22.50
N ARG A 489 -36.70 -6.08 22.72
CA ARG A 489 -37.99 -5.38 22.71
C ARG A 489 -38.62 -5.41 21.32
N ALA A 490 -37.85 -5.08 20.27
CA ALA A 490 -38.33 -5.14 18.90
C ALA A 490 -38.81 -6.56 18.49
N LEU A 491 -38.08 -7.60 18.92
CA LEU A 491 -38.49 -8.99 18.68
C LEU A 491 -39.78 -9.36 19.43
N ALA A 492 -40.00 -8.82 20.63
CA ALA A 492 -41.24 -9.02 21.38
C ALA A 492 -42.43 -8.32 20.70
N ASP A 493 -42.23 -7.09 20.20
CA ASP A 493 -43.25 -6.34 19.47
C ASP A 493 -43.62 -7.04 18.15
N GLN A 494 -42.63 -7.58 17.43
CA GLN A 494 -42.86 -8.32 16.20
C GLN A 494 -43.59 -9.64 16.45
N LYS A 495 -43.32 -10.33 17.57
CA LYS A 495 -44.10 -11.50 17.98
C LYS A 495 -45.56 -11.14 18.30
N ALA A 496 -45.81 -9.97 18.91
CA ALA A 496 -47.16 -9.49 19.17
C ALA A 496 -47.92 -9.14 17.88
N GLN A 497 -47.25 -8.51 16.91
CA GLN A 497 -47.82 -8.23 15.58
C GLN A 497 -48.17 -9.51 14.80
N ASN A 498 -47.29 -10.51 14.81
CA ASN A 498 -47.57 -11.79 14.15
C ASN A 498 -48.79 -12.51 14.76
N LEU A 499 -48.94 -12.46 16.09
CA LEU A 499 -50.11 -13.02 16.75
C LEU A 499 -51.42 -12.27 16.40
N ALA A 500 -51.34 -10.96 16.18
CA ALA A 500 -52.47 -10.16 15.69
C ALA A 500 -52.84 -10.51 14.25
N LEU A 501 -51.84 -10.67 13.37
CA LEU A 501 -52.01 -11.11 11.98
C LEU A 501 -52.59 -12.53 11.87
N GLU A 502 -52.22 -13.45 12.76
CA GLU A 502 -52.81 -14.79 12.80
C GLU A 502 -54.30 -14.75 13.19
N LYS A 503 -54.69 -13.88 14.12
CA LYS A 503 -56.10 -13.65 14.48
C LYS A 503 -56.89 -13.01 13.33
N GLU A 504 -56.29 -12.06 12.63
CA GLU A 504 -56.87 -11.42 11.45
C GLU A 504 -57.08 -12.43 10.31
N ASN A 505 -56.08 -13.29 10.04
CA ASN A 505 -56.17 -14.35 9.04
C ASN A 505 -57.22 -15.42 9.39
N ALA A 506 -57.41 -15.74 10.67
CA ALA A 506 -58.49 -16.63 11.11
C ALA A 506 -59.88 -16.02 10.82
N ARG A 507 -60.02 -14.69 10.96
CA ARG A 507 -61.25 -13.95 10.67
C ARG A 507 -61.53 -13.84 9.17
N LEU A 508 -60.50 -13.62 8.36
CA LEU A 508 -60.61 -13.61 6.89
C LEU A 508 -60.98 -14.99 6.32
N ARG A 509 -60.59 -16.09 6.99
CA ARG A 509 -61.02 -17.45 6.60
C ARG A 509 -62.53 -17.68 6.80
N THR A 510 -63.13 -17.07 7.82
CA THR A 510 -64.59 -17.11 8.01
C THR A 510 -65.33 -16.24 7.01
N GLU A 511 -64.83 -15.04 6.70
CA GLU A 511 -65.42 -14.13 5.68
C GLU A 511 -65.25 -14.68 4.24
N GLY A 512 -64.23 -15.51 4.00
CA GLY A 512 -64.05 -16.24 2.75
C GLY A 512 -65.14 -17.28 2.44
N HIS A 513 -65.86 -17.78 3.44
CA HIS A 513 -67.04 -18.65 3.22
C HIS A 513 -68.25 -17.85 2.72
N ASP A 514 -68.46 -16.63 3.19
CA ASP A 514 -69.55 -15.75 2.73
C ASP A 514 -69.31 -15.25 1.29
N MET A 515 -68.05 -15.01 0.93
CA MET A 515 -67.64 -14.63 -0.44
C MET A 515 -67.90 -15.72 -1.50
N LYS A 516 -67.93 -17.00 -1.11
CA LYS A 516 -68.27 -18.09 -2.03
C LYS A 516 -69.77 -18.10 -2.38
N ASP A 517 -70.62 -17.76 -1.42
CA ASP A 517 -72.06 -17.72 -1.61
C ASP A 517 -72.50 -16.44 -2.38
N LEU A 518 -71.75 -15.34 -2.20
CA LEU A 518 -71.88 -14.12 -3.01
C LEU A 518 -71.43 -14.30 -4.47
N ARG A 519 -70.36 -15.06 -4.74
CA ARG A 519 -69.92 -15.37 -6.12
C ARG A 519 -70.94 -16.19 -6.90
N ARG A 520 -71.58 -17.15 -6.25
CA ARG A 520 -72.66 -17.95 -6.86
C ARG A 520 -73.87 -17.09 -7.25
N ARG A 521 -74.24 -16.12 -6.41
CA ARG A 521 -75.31 -15.16 -6.72
C ARG A 521 -74.92 -14.14 -7.79
N LEU A 522 -73.64 -13.78 -7.88
CA LEU A 522 -73.14 -12.89 -8.91
C LEU A 522 -73.15 -13.55 -10.30
N GLU A 523 -72.82 -14.85 -10.38
CA GLU A 523 -72.91 -15.64 -11.62
C GLU A 523 -74.36 -15.78 -12.13
N GLU A 524 -75.34 -15.93 -11.23
CA GLU A 524 -76.77 -15.94 -11.57
C GLU A 524 -77.24 -14.59 -12.14
N VAL A 525 -76.77 -13.47 -11.55
CA VAL A 525 -77.10 -12.11 -12.01
C VAL A 525 -76.40 -11.76 -13.33
N GLU A 526 -75.19 -12.26 -13.56
CA GLU A 526 -74.45 -12.03 -14.81
C GLU A 526 -75.06 -12.78 -16.00
N GLU A 527 -75.64 -13.96 -15.79
CA GLU A 527 -76.34 -14.71 -16.83
C GLU A 527 -77.69 -14.06 -17.18
N GLU A 528 -78.43 -13.54 -16.19
CA GLU A 528 -79.63 -12.72 -16.44
C GLU A 528 -79.31 -11.42 -17.19
N LYS A 529 -78.19 -10.77 -16.86
CA LYS A 529 -77.67 -9.58 -17.55
C LYS A 529 -77.29 -9.89 -19.01
N ARG A 530 -76.74 -11.08 -19.28
CA ARG A 530 -76.34 -11.51 -20.62
C ARG A 530 -77.57 -11.73 -21.53
N ILE A 531 -78.66 -12.27 -20.99
CA ILE A 531 -79.94 -12.44 -21.68
C ILE A 531 -80.60 -11.08 -21.97
N LEU A 532 -80.53 -10.13 -21.03
CA LEU A 532 -81.03 -8.76 -21.21
C LEU A 532 -80.24 -7.96 -22.25
N LEU A 533 -78.91 -8.14 -22.32
CA LEU A 533 -78.04 -7.49 -23.30
C LEU A 533 -78.22 -8.03 -24.73
N GLN A 534 -78.61 -9.30 -24.89
CA GLN A 534 -78.97 -9.86 -26.20
C GLN A 534 -80.26 -9.25 -26.75
N ASN A 535 -81.21 -8.87 -25.88
CA ASN A 535 -82.46 -8.20 -26.28
C ASN A 535 -82.28 -6.70 -26.55
N LEU A 536 -81.27 -6.05 -25.94
CA LEU A 536 -80.99 -4.63 -26.13
C LEU A 536 -80.20 -4.31 -27.42
N ALA A 537 -79.57 -5.30 -28.05
CA ALA A 537 -78.84 -5.13 -29.31
C ALA A 537 -79.74 -4.86 -30.53
N ALA A 538 -81.07 -4.96 -30.39
CA ALA A 538 -82.05 -4.68 -31.44
C ALA A 538 -82.50 -3.21 -31.52
N VAL A 539 -82.05 -2.33 -30.62
CA VAL A 539 -82.41 -0.89 -30.65
C VAL A 539 -81.14 -0.06 -30.55
N GLY A 540 -80.83 0.62 -31.66
CA GLY A 540 -79.57 1.32 -31.87
C GLY A 540 -79.37 2.57 -31.02
N GLY A 541 -78.14 3.10 -31.11
CA GLY A 541 -77.81 4.43 -30.63
C GLY A 541 -76.35 4.54 -30.22
N ARG A 542 -75.52 5.16 -31.07
CA ARG A 542 -74.16 5.60 -30.75
C ARG A 542 -74.15 6.48 -29.49
N LEU A 543 -73.24 6.19 -28.56
CA LEU A 543 -72.73 7.14 -27.55
C LEU A 543 -71.20 7.05 -27.50
N PRO A 544 -70.49 8.16 -27.21
CA PRO A 544 -69.04 8.29 -27.34
C PRO A 544 -68.30 7.71 -26.12
N PRO A 545 -66.98 7.42 -26.23
CA PRO A 545 -66.26 6.66 -25.22
C PRO A 545 -66.02 7.50 -23.95
N ALA A 546 -66.33 6.90 -22.80
CA ALA A 546 -65.93 7.37 -21.49
C ALA A 546 -64.42 7.14 -21.29
N ARG A 547 -63.77 8.06 -20.57
CA ARG A 547 -62.34 8.06 -20.22
C ARG A 547 -61.88 6.69 -19.69
N GLU A 548 -60.87 6.13 -20.33
CA GLU A 548 -60.25 4.84 -20.00
C GLU A 548 -59.50 4.90 -18.66
N ASP A 549 -59.79 3.96 -17.76
CA ASP A 549 -58.97 3.63 -16.60
C ASP A 549 -57.62 3.08 -17.09
N SER A 550 -56.55 3.86 -16.92
CA SER A 550 -55.23 3.49 -17.45
C SER A 550 -54.56 2.41 -16.60
N SER A 551 -54.35 1.22 -17.16
CA SER A 551 -53.59 0.09 -16.60
C SER A 551 -52.13 0.09 -17.10
N LEU A 552 -51.25 -0.68 -16.45
CA LEU A 552 -49.87 -0.87 -16.90
C LEU A 552 -49.82 -1.42 -18.34
N ILE A 553 -50.69 -2.38 -18.66
CA ILE A 553 -50.80 -2.99 -19.99
C ILE A 553 -51.27 -1.97 -21.03
N SER A 554 -52.32 -1.20 -20.75
CA SER A 554 -52.80 -0.16 -21.69
C SER A 554 -51.76 0.94 -21.89
N SER A 555 -51.00 1.30 -20.85
CA SER A 555 -49.89 2.26 -20.93
C SER A 555 -48.75 1.73 -21.81
N ALA A 556 -48.39 0.45 -21.68
CA ALA A 556 -47.41 -0.22 -22.55
C ALA A 556 -47.90 -0.40 -23.99
N ILE A 557 -49.20 -0.54 -24.22
CA ILE A 557 -49.77 -0.56 -25.58
C ILE A 557 -49.66 0.82 -26.23
N GLN A 558 -49.87 1.89 -25.46
CA GLN A 558 -49.83 3.28 -25.91
C GLN A 558 -48.41 3.86 -25.99
N GLY A 559 -47.43 3.25 -25.32
CA GLY A 559 -46.06 3.79 -25.21
C GLY A 559 -45.94 4.96 -24.25
N ASP A 560 -46.91 5.16 -23.36
CA ASP A 560 -46.90 6.24 -22.37
C ASP A 560 -46.01 5.88 -21.18
N LEU A 561 -44.72 6.23 -21.28
CA LEU A 561 -43.73 6.02 -20.22
C LEU A 561 -44.13 6.65 -18.88
N ASN A 562 -44.85 7.78 -18.88
CA ASN A 562 -45.26 8.46 -17.66
C ASN A 562 -46.43 7.75 -16.96
N ALA A 563 -47.37 7.19 -17.74
CA ALA A 563 -48.41 6.34 -17.20
C ALA A 563 -47.86 4.98 -16.74
N LEU A 564 -46.89 4.41 -17.46
CA LEU A 564 -46.17 3.19 -17.10
C LEU A 564 -45.51 3.30 -15.73
N ARG A 565 -44.71 4.36 -15.51
CA ARG A 565 -43.99 4.59 -14.24
C ARG A 565 -44.92 4.66 -13.03
N ARG A 566 -46.17 5.10 -13.21
CA ARG A 566 -47.17 5.19 -12.14
C ARG A 566 -47.82 3.85 -11.78
N HIS A 567 -47.74 2.84 -12.65
CA HIS A 567 -48.44 1.56 -12.50
C HIS A 567 -47.48 0.36 -12.47
N LEU A 568 -46.19 0.56 -12.18
CA LEU A 568 -45.21 -0.52 -12.10
C LEU A 568 -45.50 -1.55 -11.01
N ASP A 569 -46.34 -1.21 -10.02
CA ASP A 569 -46.88 -2.12 -9.01
C ASP A 569 -47.74 -3.24 -9.62
N GLN A 570 -48.28 -3.02 -10.83
CA GLN A 570 -49.05 -4.01 -11.59
C GLN A 570 -48.16 -4.94 -12.43
N ALA A 571 -46.82 -4.83 -12.32
CA ALA A 571 -45.91 -5.66 -13.11
C ALA A 571 -46.17 -7.15 -12.89
N GLY A 572 -46.15 -7.91 -13.99
CA GLY A 572 -46.45 -9.34 -14.01
C GLY A 572 -47.93 -9.67 -14.10
N GLN A 573 -48.83 -8.68 -14.06
CA GLN A 573 -50.23 -8.89 -14.42
C GLN A 573 -50.36 -9.29 -15.89
N LYS A 574 -51.35 -10.14 -16.15
CA LYS A 574 -51.65 -10.67 -17.47
C LYS A 574 -53.04 -10.27 -17.90
N ASP A 575 -53.21 -9.95 -19.17
CA ASP A 575 -54.53 -9.73 -19.74
C ASP A 575 -55.28 -11.06 -19.99
N SER A 576 -56.48 -10.97 -20.58
CA SER A 576 -57.29 -12.15 -20.91
C SER A 576 -56.64 -13.15 -21.87
N SER A 577 -55.60 -12.74 -22.61
CA SER A 577 -54.81 -13.60 -23.51
C SER A 577 -53.56 -14.19 -22.83
N GLY A 578 -53.30 -13.79 -21.58
CA GLY A 578 -52.11 -14.18 -20.83
C GLY A 578 -50.90 -13.27 -21.06
N MET A 579 -51.03 -12.21 -21.85
CA MET A 579 -49.90 -11.33 -22.18
C MET A 579 -49.65 -10.30 -21.09
N THR A 580 -48.37 -10.02 -20.83
CA THR A 580 -47.92 -8.95 -19.91
C THR A 580 -47.66 -7.64 -20.65
N ALA A 581 -47.43 -6.56 -19.91
CA ALA A 581 -47.12 -5.25 -20.48
C ALA A 581 -45.84 -5.28 -21.34
N LEU A 582 -44.82 -6.01 -20.90
CA LEU A 582 -43.56 -6.20 -21.64
C LEU A 582 -43.76 -6.92 -22.98
N MET A 583 -44.64 -7.92 -23.03
CA MET A 583 -44.93 -8.65 -24.28
C MET A 583 -45.63 -7.76 -25.31
N HIS A 584 -46.59 -6.95 -24.86
CA HIS A 584 -47.26 -5.95 -25.70
C HIS A 584 -46.27 -4.90 -26.23
N ALA A 585 -45.38 -4.41 -25.38
CA ALA A 585 -44.34 -3.46 -25.77
C ALA A 585 -43.36 -4.07 -26.79
N ALA A 586 -42.94 -5.32 -26.57
CA ALA A 586 -42.03 -6.04 -27.45
C ALA A 586 -42.63 -6.33 -28.82
N SER A 587 -43.90 -6.74 -28.89
CA SER A 587 -44.65 -6.94 -30.15
C SER A 587 -44.79 -5.63 -30.95
N ARG A 588 -44.77 -4.48 -30.28
CA ARG A 588 -44.94 -3.15 -30.90
C ARG A 588 -43.62 -2.42 -31.17
N GLY A 589 -42.48 -3.03 -30.87
CA GLY A 589 -41.16 -2.41 -31.05
C GLY A 589 -40.93 -1.20 -30.13
N GLN A 590 -41.61 -1.14 -28.99
CA GLN A 590 -41.47 -0.03 -28.05
C GLN A 590 -40.25 -0.22 -27.15
N THR A 591 -39.07 0.04 -27.70
CA THR A 591 -37.77 -0.17 -27.05
C THR A 591 -37.72 0.40 -25.64
N GLU A 592 -38.17 1.64 -25.42
CA GLU A 592 -38.05 2.30 -24.11
C GLU A 592 -38.93 1.65 -23.04
N VAL A 593 -40.13 1.20 -23.43
CA VAL A 593 -41.02 0.45 -22.55
C VAL A 593 -40.43 -0.92 -22.23
N VAL A 594 -39.82 -1.57 -23.23
CA VAL A 594 -39.09 -2.84 -23.07
C VAL A 594 -37.93 -2.68 -22.09
N ARG A 595 -37.11 -1.62 -22.21
CA ARG A 595 -36.01 -1.34 -21.28
C ARG A 595 -36.50 -1.23 -19.84
N LEU A 596 -37.58 -0.46 -19.61
CA LEU A 596 -38.14 -0.22 -18.28
C LEU A 596 -38.72 -1.48 -17.64
N LEU A 597 -39.47 -2.28 -18.41
CA LEU A 597 -40.19 -3.45 -17.88
C LEU A 597 -39.36 -4.73 -17.80
N ARG A 598 -38.27 -4.83 -18.57
CA ARG A 598 -37.40 -6.02 -18.61
C ARG A 598 -36.94 -6.50 -17.23
N PRO A 599 -36.48 -5.66 -16.29
CA PRO A 599 -36.07 -6.14 -14.97
C PRO A 599 -37.21 -6.79 -14.16
N LEU A 600 -38.46 -6.44 -14.45
CA LEU A 600 -39.65 -6.88 -13.70
C LEU A 600 -40.36 -8.07 -14.34
N GLU A 601 -40.54 -8.06 -15.66
CA GLU A 601 -41.42 -9.01 -16.36
C GLU A 601 -40.71 -10.00 -17.28
N ALA A 602 -39.41 -9.83 -17.51
CA ALA A 602 -38.71 -10.70 -18.44
C ALA A 602 -38.70 -12.15 -17.93
N ARG A 603 -38.76 -13.10 -18.88
CA ARG A 603 -38.95 -14.55 -18.71
C ARG A 603 -40.37 -14.99 -18.32
N LEU A 604 -41.35 -14.09 -18.24
CA LEU A 604 -42.76 -14.49 -18.16
C LEU A 604 -43.24 -15.02 -19.52
N GLN A 605 -44.25 -15.89 -19.49
CA GLN A 605 -44.85 -16.51 -20.68
C GLN A 605 -46.35 -16.23 -20.78
N ASP A 606 -46.85 -16.02 -21.99
CA ASP A 606 -48.29 -15.89 -22.25
C ASP A 606 -49.00 -17.25 -22.23
N GLY A 607 -50.30 -17.26 -22.56
CA GLY A 607 -51.10 -18.49 -22.61
C GLY A 607 -50.62 -19.53 -23.64
N ARG A 608 -49.78 -19.17 -24.61
CA ARG A 608 -49.15 -20.06 -25.59
C ARG A 608 -47.72 -20.46 -25.22
N GLY A 609 -47.21 -19.97 -24.09
CA GLY A 609 -45.80 -20.14 -23.71
C GLY A 609 -44.86 -19.11 -24.34
N TRP A 610 -45.36 -18.09 -25.05
CA TRP A 610 -44.50 -17.12 -25.71
C TRP A 610 -43.93 -16.11 -24.72
N THR A 611 -42.64 -15.80 -24.86
CA THR A 611 -41.98 -14.73 -24.11
C THR A 611 -41.98 -13.42 -24.89
N ALA A 612 -41.61 -12.31 -24.24
CA ALA A 612 -41.49 -11.01 -24.91
C ALA A 612 -40.48 -11.03 -26.07
N LEU A 613 -39.38 -11.78 -25.93
CA LEU A 613 -38.41 -12.02 -27.00
C LEU A 613 -39.06 -12.68 -28.23
N MET A 614 -39.90 -13.69 -28.03
CA MET A 614 -40.58 -14.37 -29.15
C MET A 614 -41.52 -13.42 -29.90
N HIS A 615 -42.24 -12.56 -29.16
CA HIS A 615 -43.07 -11.51 -29.74
C HIS A 615 -42.25 -10.48 -30.52
N ALA A 616 -41.10 -10.01 -29.99
CA ALA A 616 -40.21 -9.10 -30.71
C ALA A 616 -39.59 -9.73 -31.96
N VAL A 617 -39.25 -11.03 -31.91
CA VAL A 617 -38.69 -11.77 -33.05
C VAL A 617 -39.73 -11.97 -34.14
N GLY A 618 -40.95 -12.38 -33.79
CA GLY A 618 -42.03 -12.60 -34.75
C GLY A 618 -42.41 -11.34 -35.52
N GLU A 619 -42.31 -10.17 -34.87
CA GLU A 619 -42.62 -8.87 -35.45
C GLU A 619 -41.40 -8.12 -36.03
N GLY A 620 -40.19 -8.71 -35.93
CA GLY A 620 -38.98 -8.18 -36.55
C GLY A 620 -38.31 -6.99 -35.83
N HIS A 621 -38.58 -6.77 -34.54
CA HIS A 621 -38.08 -5.63 -33.77
C HIS A 621 -36.66 -5.86 -33.22
N GLU A 622 -35.64 -5.64 -34.06
CA GLU A 622 -34.23 -5.95 -33.75
C GLU A 622 -33.70 -5.35 -32.43
N GLU A 623 -34.09 -4.11 -32.11
CA GLU A 623 -33.62 -3.44 -30.90
C GLU A 623 -34.22 -4.08 -29.63
N CYS A 624 -35.51 -4.43 -29.68
CA CYS A 624 -36.17 -5.17 -28.61
C CYS A 624 -35.56 -6.58 -28.44
N VAL A 625 -35.21 -7.25 -29.54
CA VAL A 625 -34.53 -8.55 -29.51
C VAL A 625 -33.19 -8.46 -28.78
N SER A 626 -32.41 -7.42 -29.07
CA SER A 626 -31.10 -7.21 -28.43
C SER A 626 -31.22 -6.99 -26.92
N LEU A 627 -32.29 -6.34 -26.47
CA LEU A 627 -32.55 -6.10 -25.04
C LEU A 627 -33.06 -7.33 -24.30
N LEU A 628 -33.74 -8.24 -25.00
CA LEU A 628 -34.45 -9.40 -24.44
C LEU A 628 -33.70 -10.72 -24.61
N LEU A 629 -32.42 -10.69 -25.01
CA LEU A 629 -31.58 -11.89 -25.16
C LEU A 629 -31.49 -12.75 -23.90
N LEU A 630 -31.84 -12.20 -22.73
CA LEU A 630 -31.93 -12.94 -21.46
C LEU A 630 -33.04 -14.03 -21.44
N GLU A 631 -33.93 -14.05 -22.43
CA GLU A 631 -35.02 -15.03 -22.58
C GLU A 631 -34.70 -16.10 -23.64
N ARG A 632 -33.51 -16.06 -24.24
CA ARG A 632 -33.16 -16.89 -25.40
C ARG A 632 -33.25 -18.40 -25.13
N ASP A 633 -33.00 -18.83 -23.89
CA ASP A 633 -33.06 -20.22 -23.43
C ASP A 633 -34.49 -20.72 -23.20
N MET A 634 -35.49 -19.83 -23.21
CA MET A 634 -36.89 -20.19 -22.99
C MET A 634 -37.53 -20.85 -24.21
N LYS A 635 -38.47 -21.76 -23.94
CA LYS A 635 -39.22 -22.52 -24.95
C LYS A 635 -40.70 -22.26 -24.84
N ASP A 636 -41.39 -22.15 -25.97
CA ASP A 636 -42.84 -22.02 -26.00
C ASP A 636 -43.56 -23.33 -25.65
N GLY A 637 -44.89 -23.32 -25.68
CA GLY A 637 -45.72 -24.50 -25.39
C GLY A 637 -45.51 -25.67 -26.37
N GLU A 638 -44.86 -25.44 -27.51
CA GLU A 638 -44.51 -26.46 -28.50
C GLU A 638 -43.02 -26.89 -28.40
N GLY A 639 -42.27 -26.33 -27.44
CA GLY A 639 -40.87 -26.64 -27.21
C GLY A 639 -39.89 -25.87 -28.10
N ARG A 640 -40.35 -24.84 -28.83
CA ARG A 640 -39.55 -24.02 -29.75
C ARG A 640 -38.95 -22.81 -29.03
N THR A 641 -37.71 -22.48 -29.38
CA THR A 641 -36.95 -21.29 -28.94
C THR A 641 -37.24 -20.08 -29.82
N ALA A 642 -36.89 -18.88 -29.36
CA ALA A 642 -37.05 -17.66 -30.16
C ALA A 642 -36.30 -17.71 -31.51
N ALA A 643 -35.16 -18.41 -31.60
CA ALA A 643 -34.41 -18.58 -32.85
C ALA A 643 -35.18 -19.37 -33.91
N GLU A 644 -36.04 -20.30 -33.50
CA GLU A 644 -36.85 -21.13 -34.38
C GLU A 644 -38.05 -20.36 -34.95
N HIS A 645 -38.48 -19.29 -34.27
CA HIS A 645 -39.51 -18.35 -34.73
C HIS A 645 -38.98 -17.22 -35.62
N ALA A 646 -37.65 -17.05 -35.72
CA ALA A 646 -37.07 -15.99 -36.53
C ALA A 646 -37.14 -16.32 -38.04
N GLU A 647 -37.82 -15.46 -38.81
CA GLU A 647 -37.97 -15.59 -40.28
C GLU A 647 -36.74 -15.08 -41.07
N GLY A 648 -35.88 -14.26 -40.46
CA GLY A 648 -34.72 -13.63 -41.12
C GLY A 648 -33.34 -14.12 -40.64
N GLU A 649 -32.40 -14.28 -41.57
CA GLU A 649 -31.04 -14.78 -41.32
C GLU A 649 -30.23 -13.90 -40.35
N LYS A 650 -30.42 -12.57 -40.42
CA LYS A 650 -29.78 -11.62 -39.50
C LYS A 650 -30.26 -11.82 -38.06
N MET A 651 -31.57 -11.96 -37.86
CA MET A 651 -32.18 -12.18 -36.53
C MET A 651 -31.80 -13.54 -35.96
N ARG A 652 -31.83 -14.59 -36.80
CA ARG A 652 -31.33 -15.92 -36.44
C ARG A 652 -29.88 -15.88 -36.01
N ARG A 653 -29.00 -15.15 -36.70
CA ARG A 653 -27.59 -15.04 -36.33
C ARG A 653 -27.40 -14.40 -34.95
N VAL A 654 -28.14 -13.33 -34.64
CA VAL A 654 -28.10 -12.69 -33.31
C VAL A 654 -28.54 -13.67 -32.22
N LEU A 655 -29.62 -14.42 -32.47
CA LEU A 655 -30.15 -15.39 -31.52
C LEU A 655 -29.26 -16.65 -31.39
N MET A 656 -28.64 -17.12 -32.47
CA MET A 656 -27.78 -18.30 -32.47
C MET A 656 -26.37 -18.04 -31.92
N HIS A 657 -25.94 -16.78 -31.82
CA HIS A 657 -24.66 -16.43 -31.22
C HIS A 657 -24.69 -16.63 -29.70
N GLN A 658 -24.41 -17.84 -29.23
CA GLN A 658 -24.32 -18.15 -27.80
C GLN A 658 -22.94 -17.78 -27.26
N PRO A 659 -22.81 -16.68 -26.47
CA PRO A 659 -21.61 -16.49 -25.66
C PRO A 659 -21.43 -17.67 -24.72
N THR A 660 -20.19 -18.12 -24.57
CA THR A 660 -19.82 -19.09 -23.53
C THR A 660 -20.03 -18.45 -22.17
N LEU A 661 -21.04 -18.91 -21.43
CA LEU A 661 -21.36 -18.40 -20.11
C LEU A 661 -20.46 -19.08 -19.06
N PRO A 662 -19.85 -18.31 -18.14
CA PRO A 662 -19.01 -18.88 -17.08
C PRO A 662 -19.86 -19.67 -16.08
N ARG A 663 -19.25 -20.68 -15.44
CA ARG A 663 -19.88 -21.40 -14.34
C ARG A 663 -19.80 -20.56 -13.06
N LEU A 664 -20.94 -20.43 -12.39
CA LEU A 664 -20.98 -19.78 -11.08
C LEU A 664 -20.47 -20.74 -9.99
N PRO A 665 -19.86 -20.22 -8.92
CA PRO A 665 -19.46 -21.03 -7.78
C PRO A 665 -20.66 -21.66 -7.08
N ASP A 666 -20.45 -22.78 -6.38
CA ASP A 666 -21.52 -23.56 -5.72
C ASP A 666 -22.35 -22.71 -4.74
N SER A 667 -21.72 -21.71 -4.10
CA SER A 667 -22.37 -20.76 -3.19
C SER A 667 -23.39 -19.84 -3.86
N LEU A 668 -23.43 -19.80 -5.19
CA LEU A 668 -24.34 -19.02 -6.02
C LEU A 668 -25.08 -19.91 -7.05
N SER A 669 -25.18 -21.21 -6.76
CA SER A 669 -25.79 -22.22 -7.65
C SER A 669 -27.28 -21.99 -7.92
N GLU A 670 -27.96 -21.17 -7.11
CA GLU A 670 -29.34 -20.76 -7.33
C GLU A 670 -29.50 -19.77 -8.49
N TYR A 671 -28.41 -19.12 -8.93
CA TYR A 671 -28.41 -18.17 -10.03
C TYR A 671 -27.99 -18.84 -11.34
N HIS A 672 -28.72 -18.55 -12.41
CA HIS A 672 -28.46 -19.06 -13.75
C HIS A 672 -28.20 -17.90 -14.70
N LEU A 673 -27.02 -17.88 -15.33
CA LEU A 673 -26.68 -16.86 -16.32
C LEU A 673 -27.42 -17.11 -17.63
N THR A 674 -27.84 -16.04 -18.29
CA THR A 674 -28.67 -16.13 -19.51
C THR A 674 -28.08 -15.36 -20.70
N ALA A 675 -27.53 -14.17 -20.46
CA ALA A 675 -26.95 -13.32 -21.52
C ALA A 675 -25.83 -12.43 -20.99
N VAL A 676 -24.99 -11.91 -21.88
CA VAL A 676 -24.01 -10.86 -21.57
C VAL A 676 -24.70 -9.50 -21.66
N LEU A 677 -24.58 -8.68 -20.62
CA LEU A 677 -25.08 -7.30 -20.59
C LEU A 677 -24.00 -6.29 -21.00
N GLY A 678 -22.73 -6.56 -20.67
CA GLY A 678 -21.61 -5.70 -21.06
C GLY A 678 -20.26 -6.23 -20.59
N GLU A 679 -19.19 -5.86 -21.29
CA GLU A 679 -17.81 -6.16 -20.92
C GLU A 679 -17.09 -4.87 -20.52
N GLY A 680 -16.51 -4.84 -19.32
CA GLY A 680 -15.81 -3.69 -18.78
C GLY A 680 -14.38 -4.03 -18.33
N MET A 681 -13.63 -2.99 -17.96
CA MET A 681 -12.27 -3.11 -17.42
C MET A 681 -12.19 -4.03 -16.20
N PHE A 682 -13.28 -4.10 -15.42
CA PHE A 682 -13.37 -4.84 -14.16
C PHE A 682 -14.07 -6.20 -14.31
N GLY A 683 -14.23 -6.70 -15.53
CA GLY A 683 -14.89 -7.98 -15.82
C GLY A 683 -16.17 -7.85 -16.65
N THR A 684 -16.82 -8.99 -16.85
CA THR A 684 -18.03 -9.10 -17.68
C THR A 684 -19.26 -9.13 -16.81
N VAL A 685 -20.29 -8.37 -17.16
CA VAL A 685 -21.59 -8.36 -16.50
C VAL A 685 -22.57 -9.20 -17.32
N TYR A 686 -23.20 -10.16 -16.66
CA TYR A 686 -24.18 -11.08 -17.23
C TYR A 686 -25.56 -10.80 -16.65
N ALA A 687 -26.60 -10.96 -17.46
CA ALA A 687 -27.95 -11.15 -16.96
C ALA A 687 -28.08 -12.56 -16.38
N GLY A 688 -28.83 -12.68 -15.30
CA GLY A 688 -29.17 -13.98 -14.75
C GLY A 688 -30.55 -13.98 -14.10
N HIS A 689 -30.98 -15.17 -13.70
CA HIS A 689 -32.22 -15.39 -12.96
C HIS A 689 -31.94 -16.31 -11.77
N GLY A 690 -32.49 -15.98 -10.61
CA GLY A 690 -32.40 -16.80 -9.40
C GLY A 690 -33.31 -16.25 -8.31
N ASN A 691 -33.78 -17.12 -7.41
CA ASN A 691 -34.69 -16.74 -6.33
C ASN A 691 -35.95 -16.01 -6.80
N GLY A 692 -36.47 -16.36 -7.99
CA GLY A 692 -37.70 -15.78 -8.55
C GLY A 692 -37.54 -14.35 -9.08
N ARG A 693 -36.30 -13.84 -9.25
CA ARG A 693 -36.05 -12.49 -9.77
C ARG A 693 -34.92 -12.46 -10.80
N ASN A 694 -34.96 -11.43 -11.65
CA ASN A 694 -33.88 -11.13 -12.60
C ASN A 694 -32.77 -10.35 -11.90
N VAL A 695 -31.52 -10.71 -12.19
CA VAL A 695 -30.31 -10.19 -11.53
C VAL A 695 -29.24 -9.82 -12.55
N ALA A 696 -28.30 -8.98 -12.12
CA ALA A 696 -27.04 -8.75 -12.83
C ALA A 696 -25.91 -9.45 -12.07
N VAL A 697 -25.05 -10.16 -12.80
CA VAL A 697 -23.95 -10.94 -12.24
C VAL A 697 -22.64 -10.47 -12.87
N LYS A 698 -21.79 -9.81 -12.08
CA LYS A 698 -20.46 -9.35 -12.51
C LYS A 698 -19.45 -10.44 -12.19
N VAL A 699 -18.73 -10.90 -13.22
CA VAL A 699 -17.68 -11.92 -13.10
C VAL A 699 -16.33 -11.28 -13.42
N VAL A 700 -15.41 -11.36 -12.47
CA VAL A 700 -14.07 -10.75 -12.51
C VAL A 700 -13.02 -11.86 -12.57
N SER A 701 -12.08 -11.78 -13.51
CA SER A 701 -10.96 -12.72 -13.57
C SER A 701 -9.88 -12.34 -12.55
N LEU A 702 -9.55 -13.28 -11.66
CA LEU A 702 -8.52 -13.11 -10.62
C LEU A 702 -7.10 -13.39 -11.13
N GLY A 703 -6.95 -13.84 -12.38
CA GLY A 703 -5.66 -14.21 -12.99
C GLY A 703 -4.63 -13.08 -13.03
N ARG A 704 -5.09 -11.83 -12.97
CA ARG A 704 -4.24 -10.63 -13.02
C ARG A 704 -3.96 -10.04 -11.64
N TYR A 705 -4.58 -10.57 -10.59
CA TYR A 705 -4.46 -10.05 -9.23
C TYR A 705 -3.56 -10.96 -8.38
N GLY A 706 -2.53 -10.37 -7.76
CA GLY A 706 -1.80 -11.02 -6.67
C GLY A 706 -2.66 -11.08 -5.39
N GLU A 707 -2.18 -11.79 -4.36
CA GLU A 707 -2.95 -12.06 -3.14
C GLU A 707 -3.45 -10.79 -2.44
N GLU A 708 -2.62 -9.74 -2.39
CA GLU A 708 -3.01 -8.44 -1.81
C GLU A 708 -4.13 -7.77 -2.62
N GLY A 709 -4.09 -7.86 -3.95
CA GLY A 709 -5.13 -7.33 -4.83
C GLY A 709 -6.45 -8.10 -4.70
N ARG A 710 -6.38 -9.42 -4.54
CA ARG A 710 -7.54 -10.28 -4.28
C ARG A 710 -8.18 -9.93 -2.94
N GLU A 711 -7.38 -9.72 -1.90
CA GLU A 711 -7.90 -9.36 -0.58
C GLU A 711 -8.56 -7.98 -0.57
N LYS A 712 -8.04 -7.00 -1.33
CA LYS A 712 -8.71 -5.70 -1.53
C LYS A 712 -10.07 -5.87 -2.19
N LEU A 713 -10.14 -6.65 -3.28
CA LEU A 713 -11.40 -6.95 -3.97
C LEU A 713 -12.42 -7.63 -3.05
N ARG A 714 -11.98 -8.61 -2.24
CA ARG A 714 -12.82 -9.28 -1.23
C ARG A 714 -13.36 -8.31 -0.19
N LYS A 715 -12.49 -7.44 0.33
CA LYS A 715 -12.87 -6.42 1.32
C LYS A 715 -13.91 -5.47 0.74
N GLU A 716 -13.73 -5.01 -0.49
CA GLU A 716 -14.66 -4.14 -1.21
C GLU A 716 -16.01 -4.82 -1.46
N ALA A 717 -16.01 -6.07 -1.91
CA ALA A 717 -17.23 -6.83 -2.16
C ALA A 717 -18.02 -7.14 -0.89
N ARG A 718 -17.35 -7.49 0.21
CA ARG A 718 -17.98 -7.66 1.54
C ARG A 718 -18.55 -6.35 2.07
N MET A 719 -17.85 -5.25 1.82
CA MET A 719 -18.33 -3.92 2.12
C MET A 719 -19.63 -3.63 1.36
N HIS A 720 -19.65 -3.81 0.03
CA HIS A 720 -20.86 -3.62 -0.78
C HIS A 720 -22.02 -4.50 -0.28
N LEU A 721 -21.77 -5.77 0.04
CA LEU A 721 -22.78 -6.68 0.62
C LEU A 721 -23.38 -6.15 1.93
N SER A 722 -22.62 -5.37 2.72
CA SER A 722 -23.09 -4.78 3.98
C SER A 722 -23.88 -3.48 3.81
N LEU A 723 -23.86 -2.86 2.62
CA LEU A 723 -24.57 -1.60 2.37
C LEU A 723 -26.05 -1.88 2.08
N ASN A 724 -26.94 -1.21 2.81
CA ASN A 724 -28.37 -1.30 2.61
C ASN A 724 -28.99 0.10 2.65
N HIS A 725 -29.28 0.64 1.47
CA HIS A 725 -29.92 1.96 1.32
C HIS A 725 -30.73 1.96 0.02
N PRO A 726 -31.91 2.62 -0.05
CA PRO A 726 -32.74 2.67 -1.25
C PRO A 726 -31.97 3.14 -2.49
N ASN A 727 -31.10 4.14 -2.36
CA ASN A 727 -30.33 4.72 -3.47
C ASN A 727 -28.92 4.12 -3.65
N ILE A 728 -28.67 2.90 -3.14
CA ILE A 728 -27.43 2.14 -3.36
C ILE A 728 -27.83 0.81 -3.99
N ILE A 729 -27.16 0.39 -5.07
CA ILE A 729 -27.47 -0.88 -5.71
C ILE A 729 -27.28 -2.04 -4.72
N ARG A 730 -28.32 -2.84 -4.53
CA ARG A 730 -28.29 -3.96 -3.59
C ARG A 730 -27.37 -5.07 -4.13
N CYS A 731 -26.36 -5.43 -3.36
CA CYS A 731 -25.63 -6.67 -3.54
C CYS A 731 -26.43 -7.82 -2.91
N LEU A 732 -26.72 -8.86 -3.69
CA LEU A 732 -27.51 -10.02 -3.30
C LEU A 732 -26.64 -11.20 -2.90
N GLY A 733 -25.40 -11.26 -3.38
CA GLY A 733 -24.48 -12.34 -3.09
C GLY A 733 -23.09 -12.11 -3.68
N ILE A 734 -22.10 -12.80 -3.11
CA ILE A 734 -20.72 -12.83 -3.57
C ILE A 734 -20.23 -14.29 -3.59
N GLY A 735 -19.30 -14.61 -4.47
CA GLY A 735 -18.71 -15.94 -4.54
C GLY A 735 -17.36 -15.93 -5.24
N GLU A 736 -16.55 -16.95 -4.98
CA GLU A 736 -15.27 -17.18 -5.64
C GLU A 736 -15.24 -18.59 -6.20
N ASN A 737 -14.69 -18.72 -7.40
CA ASN A 737 -14.43 -20.01 -8.02
C ASN A 737 -12.92 -20.15 -8.20
N ASP A 738 -12.31 -20.96 -7.34
CA ASP A 738 -10.86 -21.20 -7.33
C ASP A 738 -10.37 -21.92 -8.60
N LEU A 739 -11.19 -22.80 -9.19
CA LEU A 739 -10.85 -23.56 -10.38
C LEU A 739 -10.74 -22.68 -11.62
N ASP A 740 -11.72 -21.79 -11.80
CA ASP A 740 -11.75 -20.85 -12.92
C ASP A 740 -11.02 -19.53 -12.58
N ASN A 741 -10.55 -19.41 -11.33
CA ASN A 741 -9.87 -18.24 -10.80
C ASN A 741 -10.69 -16.95 -11.05
N THR A 742 -11.97 -16.99 -10.66
CA THR A 742 -12.92 -15.87 -10.85
C THR A 742 -13.59 -15.45 -9.54
N PHE A 743 -13.93 -14.17 -9.46
CA PHE A 743 -14.74 -13.58 -8.40
C PHE A 743 -16.09 -13.15 -8.98
N VAL A 744 -17.17 -13.41 -8.26
CA VAL A 744 -18.54 -13.18 -8.71
C VAL A 744 -19.27 -12.26 -7.72
N LEU A 745 -19.94 -11.24 -8.25
CA LEU A 745 -20.81 -10.32 -7.51
C LEU A 745 -22.19 -10.33 -8.15
N VAL A 746 -23.22 -10.64 -7.36
CA VAL A 746 -24.63 -10.64 -7.79
C VAL A 746 -25.32 -9.40 -7.26
N THR A 747 -26.01 -8.65 -8.13
CA THR A 747 -26.77 -7.44 -7.79
C THR A 747 -28.16 -7.48 -8.40
N GLU A 748 -29.01 -6.55 -7.99
CA GLU A 748 -30.28 -6.30 -8.67
C GLU A 748 -30.05 -5.85 -10.13
N LEU A 749 -30.95 -6.24 -11.03
CA LEU A 749 -30.92 -5.82 -12.43
C LEU A 749 -31.55 -4.43 -12.57
N CYS A 750 -30.80 -3.48 -13.12
CA CYS A 750 -31.26 -2.12 -13.42
C CYS A 750 -31.65 -1.98 -14.91
N TYR A 751 -32.43 -0.95 -15.27
CA TYR A 751 -32.84 -0.76 -16.67
C TYR A 751 -31.74 -0.14 -17.54
N GLY A 752 -30.79 0.57 -16.93
CA GLY A 752 -29.66 1.22 -17.58
C GLY A 752 -28.90 2.11 -16.59
N ASP A 753 -28.03 2.96 -17.13
CA ASP A 753 -27.29 3.99 -16.37
C ASP A 753 -27.62 5.41 -16.84
N LEU A 754 -27.27 6.38 -16.00
CA LEU A 754 -27.56 7.79 -16.25
C LEU A 754 -26.75 8.35 -17.45
N SER A 755 -25.57 7.80 -17.76
CA SER A 755 -24.79 8.25 -18.92
C SER A 755 -25.51 7.92 -20.23
N GLU A 756 -25.99 6.69 -20.37
CA GLU A 756 -26.79 6.27 -21.52
C GLU A 756 -28.07 7.11 -21.64
N GLU A 757 -28.75 7.38 -20.52
CA GLU A 757 -29.94 8.24 -20.48
C GLU A 757 -29.65 9.67 -20.97
N MET A 758 -28.59 10.29 -20.45
CA MET A 758 -28.20 11.64 -20.81
C MET A 758 -27.82 11.76 -22.29
N ASN A 759 -27.07 10.79 -22.81
CA ASN A 759 -26.68 10.73 -24.23
C ASN A 759 -27.90 10.55 -25.13
N ARG A 760 -28.84 9.69 -24.74
CA ARG A 760 -30.07 9.44 -25.51
C ARG A 760 -30.92 10.71 -25.59
N ARG A 761 -31.16 11.38 -24.46
CA ARG A 761 -31.91 12.63 -24.40
C ARG A 761 -31.25 13.75 -25.21
N LYS A 762 -29.93 13.87 -25.12
CA LYS A 762 -29.13 14.80 -25.93
C LYS A 762 -29.34 14.55 -27.43
N ASN A 763 -29.25 13.30 -27.89
CA ASN A 763 -29.44 12.94 -29.29
C ASN A 763 -30.88 13.18 -29.76
N ALA A 764 -31.86 13.02 -28.86
CA ALA A 764 -33.26 13.30 -29.13
C ALA A 764 -33.64 14.79 -29.00
N GLY A 765 -32.69 15.68 -28.63
CA GLY A 765 -32.97 17.10 -28.40
C GLY A 765 -33.86 17.40 -27.19
N HIS A 766 -33.97 16.47 -26.24
CA HIS A 766 -34.78 16.61 -25.04
C HIS A 766 -33.92 17.04 -23.85
N SER A 767 -34.23 18.18 -23.24
CA SER A 767 -33.57 18.63 -22.01
C SER A 767 -34.26 18.13 -20.75
N TYR A 768 -33.51 17.97 -19.67
CA TYR A 768 -34.08 17.65 -18.36
C TYR A 768 -34.85 18.84 -17.80
N THR A 769 -36.02 18.56 -17.22
CA THR A 769 -36.76 19.51 -16.39
C THR A 769 -36.05 19.71 -15.05
N ASP A 770 -36.27 20.85 -14.40
CA ASP A 770 -35.65 21.12 -13.09
C ASP A 770 -36.05 20.09 -12.04
N GLN A 771 -37.28 19.58 -12.09
CA GLN A 771 -37.76 18.57 -11.16
C GLN A 771 -37.04 17.23 -11.34
N GLU A 772 -36.68 16.86 -12.57
CA GLU A 772 -35.85 15.68 -12.83
C GLU A 772 -34.43 15.86 -12.32
N VAL A 773 -33.82 17.04 -12.52
CA VAL A 773 -32.48 17.33 -11.99
C VAL A 773 -32.48 17.30 -10.46
N TRP A 774 -33.48 17.93 -9.82
CA TRP A 774 -33.66 17.88 -8.38
C TRP A 774 -33.85 16.47 -7.85
N LYS A 775 -34.64 15.64 -8.54
CA LYS A 775 -34.84 14.22 -8.18
C LYS A 775 -33.51 13.48 -8.21
N THR A 776 -32.73 13.59 -9.28
CA THR A 776 -31.43 12.91 -9.40
C THR A 776 -30.45 13.39 -8.34
N ILE A 777 -30.31 14.71 -8.13
CA ILE A 777 -29.45 15.28 -7.09
C ILE A 777 -29.85 14.75 -5.71
N ARG A 778 -31.15 14.74 -5.38
CA ARG A 778 -31.66 14.24 -4.10
C ARG A 778 -31.32 12.77 -3.88
N GLU A 779 -31.61 11.91 -4.85
CA GLU A 779 -31.42 10.47 -4.74
C GLU A 779 -29.93 10.10 -4.62
N VAL A 780 -29.06 10.75 -5.40
CA VAL A 780 -27.61 10.53 -5.30
C VAL A 780 -27.05 11.13 -4.01
N ALA A 781 -27.49 12.32 -3.60
CA ALA A 781 -27.09 12.94 -2.34
C ALA A 781 -27.50 12.09 -1.13
N ALA A 782 -28.66 11.42 -1.17
CA ALA A 782 -29.08 10.48 -0.12
C ALA A 782 -28.13 9.28 -0.01
N ALA A 783 -27.72 8.71 -1.15
CA ALA A 783 -26.73 7.63 -1.16
C ALA A 783 -25.37 8.09 -0.60
N LEU A 784 -24.89 9.27 -1.02
CA LEU A 784 -23.64 9.85 -0.54
C LEU A 784 -23.68 10.18 0.95
N ALA A 785 -24.78 10.74 1.45
CA ALA A 785 -24.95 11.05 2.87
C ALA A 785 -24.83 9.78 3.73
N TYR A 786 -25.48 8.69 3.31
CA TYR A 786 -25.39 7.39 3.97
C TYR A 786 -23.95 6.82 3.97
N LEU A 787 -23.24 6.91 2.84
CA LEU A 787 -21.84 6.48 2.76
C LEU A 787 -20.94 7.32 3.67
N HIS A 788 -21.09 8.65 3.63
CA HIS A 788 -20.30 9.59 4.40
C HIS A 788 -20.51 9.43 5.91
N GLU A 789 -21.72 9.10 6.36
CA GLU A 789 -22.03 8.76 7.76
C GLU A 789 -21.26 7.52 8.23
N LYS A 790 -21.13 6.52 7.34
CA LYS A 790 -20.29 5.33 7.55
C LYS A 790 -18.80 5.57 7.34
N ARG A 791 -18.37 6.83 7.15
CA ARG A 791 -16.98 7.24 6.89
C ARG A 791 -16.40 6.66 5.59
N LEU A 792 -17.26 6.42 4.61
CA LEU A 792 -16.92 5.93 3.28
C LEU A 792 -16.99 7.07 2.27
N VAL A 793 -16.04 7.14 1.34
CA VAL A 793 -16.02 8.11 0.23
C VAL A 793 -16.07 7.34 -1.09
N HIS A 794 -16.94 7.75 -2.03
CA HIS A 794 -17.17 7.02 -3.28
C HIS A 794 -16.00 7.15 -4.26
N ARG A 795 -15.52 8.38 -4.48
CA ARG A 795 -14.32 8.75 -5.27
C ARG A 795 -14.38 8.55 -6.78
N ASP A 796 -15.33 7.79 -7.31
CA ASP A 796 -15.56 7.66 -8.77
C ASP A 796 -17.04 7.91 -9.14
N LEU A 797 -17.60 9.01 -8.63
CA LEU A 797 -18.95 9.39 -8.99
C LEU A 797 -18.97 9.99 -10.40
N LYS A 798 -19.73 9.35 -11.30
CA LYS A 798 -19.95 9.75 -12.70
C LYS A 798 -21.29 9.19 -13.19
N PRO A 799 -21.89 9.72 -14.28
CA PRO A 799 -23.19 9.25 -14.76
C PRO A 799 -23.26 7.74 -15.02
N ALA A 800 -22.18 7.13 -15.53
CA ALA A 800 -22.13 5.68 -15.80
C ALA A 800 -22.20 4.81 -14.52
N ASN A 801 -21.89 5.39 -13.36
CA ASN A 801 -21.95 4.71 -12.06
C ASN A 801 -23.25 4.99 -11.31
N ILE A 802 -24.17 5.78 -11.89
CA ILE A 802 -25.53 5.99 -11.37
C ILE A 802 -26.45 5.13 -12.23
N LEU A 803 -26.85 3.99 -11.68
CA LEU A 803 -27.78 3.08 -12.32
C LEU A 803 -29.20 3.52 -12.04
N ILE A 804 -30.12 3.10 -12.89
CA ILE A 804 -31.53 3.45 -12.73
C ILE A 804 -32.35 2.17 -12.52
N ALA A 805 -32.93 2.08 -11.32
CA ALA A 805 -33.72 0.93 -10.89
C ALA A 805 -35.05 0.86 -11.64
N SER A 806 -35.69 -0.30 -11.59
CA SER A 806 -36.97 -0.55 -12.28
C SER A 806 -38.10 0.39 -11.85
N ASP A 807 -38.06 0.89 -10.61
CA ASP A 807 -39.00 1.88 -10.07
C ASP A 807 -38.57 3.33 -10.31
N ASP A 808 -37.67 3.55 -11.27
CA ASP A 808 -37.14 4.86 -11.67
C ASP A 808 -36.28 5.59 -10.63
N ARG A 809 -35.85 4.92 -9.56
CA ARG A 809 -34.92 5.51 -8.60
C ARG A 809 -33.49 5.45 -9.14
N CYS A 810 -32.75 6.53 -8.98
CA CYS A 810 -31.29 6.52 -9.15
C CYS A 810 -30.67 5.74 -8.00
N VAL A 811 -29.87 4.74 -8.35
CA VAL A 811 -29.12 3.92 -7.40
C VAL A 811 -27.63 3.99 -7.73
N LEU A 812 -26.83 4.35 -6.74
CA LEU A 812 -25.39 4.45 -6.87
C LEU A 812 -24.78 3.05 -6.96
N GLY A 813 -23.88 2.83 -7.92
CA GLY A 813 -23.17 1.59 -8.16
C GLY A 813 -21.66 1.80 -8.38
N ASP A 814 -20.96 0.69 -8.62
CA ASP A 814 -19.51 0.59 -8.79
C ASP A 814 -18.66 1.10 -7.60
N PHE A 815 -18.50 0.22 -6.61
CA PHE A 815 -17.81 0.53 -5.35
C PHE A 815 -16.31 0.18 -5.34
N GLY A 816 -15.72 -0.12 -6.50
CA GLY A 816 -14.31 -0.56 -6.62
C GLY A 816 -13.26 0.49 -6.27
N LEU A 817 -13.67 1.70 -5.88
CA LEU A 817 -12.79 2.81 -5.47
C LEU A 817 -13.16 3.40 -4.09
N ILE A 818 -14.12 2.79 -3.37
CA ILE A 818 -14.51 3.21 -2.02
C ILE A 818 -13.32 3.06 -1.06
N LYS A 819 -13.05 4.10 -0.27
CA LYS A 819 -12.04 4.07 0.78
C LYS A 819 -12.61 4.53 2.13
N MET A 820 -12.18 3.88 3.21
CA MET A 820 -12.52 4.31 4.59
C MET A 820 -11.67 5.51 5.01
N LEU A 821 -12.31 6.52 5.61
CA LEU A 821 -11.62 7.61 6.30
C LEU A 821 -10.98 7.08 7.59
N GLY A 822 -9.64 7.07 7.64
CA GLY A 822 -8.86 6.71 8.83
C GLY A 822 -7.83 5.58 8.67
N ASP A 823 -7.80 4.89 7.52
CA ASP A 823 -6.67 4.00 7.20
C ASP A 823 -5.43 4.87 6.95
N SER A 824 -4.33 4.61 7.68
CA SER A 824 -3.05 5.36 7.65
C SER A 824 -2.36 5.45 6.26
N SER A 825 -2.97 4.86 5.23
CA SER A 825 -2.60 5.05 3.83
C SER A 825 -3.17 6.39 3.32
N ARG A 826 -2.27 7.34 3.08
CA ARG A 826 -2.51 8.65 2.44
C ARG A 826 -3.63 8.61 1.38
N MET A 827 -4.54 9.59 1.38
CA MET A 827 -5.55 9.77 0.33
C MET A 827 -4.91 10.50 -0.86
N ASP A 828 -3.71 10.11 -1.32
CA ASP A 828 -2.93 10.87 -2.33
C ASP A 828 -3.09 10.27 -3.74
N THR A 829 -3.96 9.27 -3.94
CA THR A 829 -4.11 8.56 -5.23
C THR A 829 -5.18 9.20 -6.11
N ILE A 830 -4.77 9.73 -7.27
CA ILE A 830 -5.67 10.18 -8.35
C ILE A 830 -6.35 8.94 -8.97
N LEU A 831 -7.62 8.69 -8.64
CA LEU A 831 -8.46 7.59 -9.15
C LEU A 831 -9.83 8.13 -9.59
N GLY A 832 -10.32 7.72 -10.77
CA GLY A 832 -11.62 8.10 -11.34
C GLY A 832 -11.54 8.81 -12.72
N THR A 833 -12.69 9.19 -13.28
CA THR A 833 -12.77 9.93 -14.56
C THR A 833 -12.44 11.43 -14.36
N LEU A 834 -11.35 11.91 -14.98
CA LEU A 834 -10.75 13.24 -14.74
C LEU A 834 -11.74 14.43 -14.81
N SER A 835 -12.76 14.34 -15.66
CA SER A 835 -13.76 15.41 -15.86
C SER A 835 -14.69 15.64 -14.67
N TYR A 836 -14.89 14.63 -13.82
CA TYR A 836 -15.76 14.71 -12.63
C TYR A 836 -14.96 14.85 -11.33
N MET A 837 -13.63 14.81 -11.40
CA MET A 837 -12.76 14.95 -10.23
C MET A 837 -12.70 16.39 -9.74
N ALA A 838 -12.62 16.52 -8.41
CA ALA A 838 -12.48 17.79 -7.73
C ALA A 838 -11.09 18.41 -7.95
N PRO A 839 -10.95 19.75 -7.87
CA PRO A 839 -9.69 20.47 -8.08
C PRO A 839 -8.55 19.99 -7.18
N GLU A 840 -8.82 19.73 -5.91
CA GLU A 840 -7.85 19.26 -4.92
C GLU A 840 -7.30 17.87 -5.27
N ILE A 841 -8.05 17.03 -5.99
CA ILE A 841 -7.54 15.75 -6.49
C ILE A 841 -6.50 15.99 -7.59
N HIS A 842 -6.78 16.93 -8.52
CA HIS A 842 -5.85 17.28 -9.61
C HIS A 842 -4.60 18.01 -9.14
N ARG A 843 -4.67 18.69 -7.99
CA ARG A 843 -3.52 19.34 -7.34
C ARG A 843 -2.74 18.41 -6.42
N GLU A 844 -3.13 17.14 -6.31
CA GLU A 844 -2.54 16.17 -5.39
C GLU A 844 -2.57 16.64 -3.92
N GLU A 845 -3.60 17.41 -3.57
CA GLU A 845 -3.84 17.91 -2.23
C GLU A 845 -4.59 16.86 -1.39
N ARG A 846 -4.55 17.04 -0.07
CA ARG A 846 -5.37 16.22 0.82
C ARG A 846 -6.85 16.54 0.60
N TYR A 847 -7.64 15.51 0.34
CA TYR A 847 -9.08 15.63 0.13
C TYR A 847 -9.89 14.77 1.11
N ASP A 848 -11.18 15.07 1.18
CA ASP A 848 -12.15 14.40 2.05
C ASP A 848 -13.43 14.05 1.28
N LYS A 849 -14.54 13.83 2.00
CA LYS A 849 -15.86 13.49 1.43
C LYS A 849 -16.44 14.55 0.48
N SER A 850 -15.95 15.78 0.49
CA SER A 850 -16.41 16.89 -0.36
C SER A 850 -16.12 16.68 -1.86
N VAL A 851 -15.24 15.74 -2.22
CA VAL A 851 -14.97 15.39 -3.63
C VAL A 851 -16.17 14.73 -4.31
N ASP A 852 -16.96 13.96 -3.56
CA ASP A 852 -18.18 13.33 -4.08
C ASP A 852 -19.26 14.40 -4.35
N VAL A 853 -19.29 15.46 -3.54
CA VAL A 853 -20.21 16.59 -3.72
C VAL A 853 -19.84 17.39 -4.97
N TRP A 854 -18.54 17.62 -5.20
CA TRP A 854 -18.08 18.24 -6.44
C TRP A 854 -18.54 17.44 -7.67
N ALA A 855 -18.31 16.12 -7.66
CA ALA A 855 -18.69 15.25 -8.77
C ALA A 855 -20.21 15.28 -9.02
N LEU A 856 -21.03 15.30 -7.96
CA LEU A 856 -22.48 15.47 -8.09
C LEU A 856 -22.85 16.83 -8.70
N GLY A 857 -22.09 17.88 -8.40
CA GLY A 857 -22.27 19.22 -8.99
C GLY A 857 -21.97 19.23 -10.49
N VAL A 858 -20.92 18.52 -10.91
CA VAL A 858 -20.58 18.34 -12.33
C VAL A 858 -21.72 17.60 -13.05
N ILE A 859 -22.26 16.54 -12.46
CA ILE A 859 -23.38 15.77 -13.00
C ILE A 859 -24.64 16.64 -13.11
N GLY A 860 -24.98 17.40 -12.07
CA GLY A 860 -26.12 18.32 -12.09
C GLY A 860 -25.99 19.39 -13.17
N TYR A 861 -24.79 19.97 -13.34
CA TYR A 861 -24.50 20.91 -14.42
C TYR A 861 -24.67 20.28 -15.80
N GLU A 862 -24.15 19.08 -15.99
CA GLU A 862 -24.22 18.37 -17.26
C GLU A 862 -25.66 17.97 -17.63
N MET A 863 -26.47 17.57 -16.64
CA MET A 863 -27.91 17.35 -16.86
C MET A 863 -28.64 18.63 -17.31
N CYS A 864 -28.25 19.79 -16.78
CA CYS A 864 -28.85 21.07 -17.16
C CYS A 864 -28.48 21.53 -18.57
N THR A 865 -27.27 21.20 -19.05
CA THR A 865 -26.65 21.82 -20.24
C THR A 865 -26.26 20.86 -21.36
N HIS A 866 -26.26 19.54 -21.11
CA HIS A 866 -25.67 18.50 -21.96
C HIS A 866 -24.16 18.67 -22.26
N ALA A 867 -23.47 19.49 -21.46
CA ALA A 867 -22.04 19.77 -21.55
C ALA A 867 -21.39 19.77 -20.17
N LEU A 868 -20.10 19.42 -20.12
CA LEU A 868 -19.33 19.52 -18.88
C LEU A 868 -19.09 21.00 -18.51
N PRO A 869 -19.06 21.35 -17.21
CA PRO A 869 -18.80 22.72 -16.76
C PRO A 869 -17.40 23.19 -17.15
N PHE A 870 -16.39 22.30 -17.11
CA PHE A 870 -15.01 22.68 -17.37
C PHE A 870 -14.44 21.91 -18.56
N ARG A 871 -13.85 22.65 -19.51
CA ARG A 871 -13.31 22.11 -20.77
C ARG A 871 -12.01 21.31 -20.64
N ASN A 872 -11.26 21.52 -19.56
CA ASN A 872 -9.98 20.87 -19.31
C ASN A 872 -9.59 20.96 -17.82
N ILE A 873 -8.50 20.29 -17.43
CA ILE A 873 -8.02 20.25 -16.04
C ILE A 873 -7.68 21.65 -15.52
N VAL A 874 -7.09 22.52 -16.35
CA VAL A 874 -6.74 23.91 -15.96
C VAL A 874 -8.00 24.69 -15.57
N ALA A 875 -9.09 24.54 -16.32
CA ALA A 875 -10.38 25.13 -15.99
C ALA A 875 -10.96 24.54 -14.68
N ILE A 876 -10.79 23.23 -14.45
CA ILE A 876 -11.16 22.60 -13.19
C ILE A 876 -10.37 23.22 -12.02
N THR A 877 -9.07 23.50 -12.18
CA THR A 877 -8.23 24.01 -11.09
C THR A 877 -8.29 25.52 -10.90
N GLU A 878 -8.55 26.32 -11.93
CA GLU A 878 -8.31 27.78 -11.89
C GLU A 878 -9.53 28.63 -12.23
N GLU A 879 -10.48 28.13 -13.03
CA GLU A 879 -11.59 28.95 -13.53
C GLU A 879 -12.60 29.27 -12.42
N THR A 880 -12.67 30.55 -12.03
CA THR A 880 -13.59 31.07 -11.00
C THR A 880 -14.25 32.37 -11.48
N PRO A 881 -15.56 32.57 -11.24
CA PRO A 881 -16.52 31.62 -10.65
C PRO A 881 -16.83 30.43 -11.58
N ALA A 882 -17.50 29.40 -11.05
CA ALA A 882 -18.00 28.30 -11.89
C ALA A 882 -18.97 28.84 -12.97
N PRO A 883 -19.04 28.22 -14.17
CA PRO A 883 -19.91 28.68 -15.24
C PRO A 883 -21.37 28.84 -14.81
N SER A 884 -22.03 29.90 -15.27
CA SER A 884 -23.42 30.18 -14.95
C SER A 884 -24.38 29.25 -15.69
N LEU A 885 -25.43 28.80 -14.99
CA LEU A 885 -26.58 28.12 -15.59
C LEU A 885 -27.64 29.16 -16.02
N GLU A 886 -27.37 29.88 -17.11
CA GLU A 886 -28.30 30.89 -17.62
C GLU A 886 -29.67 30.26 -17.99
N GLY A 887 -30.77 30.88 -17.52
CA GLY A 887 -32.13 30.46 -17.83
C GLY A 887 -32.73 29.35 -16.94
N ARG A 888 -32.04 28.92 -15.88
CA ARG A 888 -32.53 27.96 -14.87
C ARG A 888 -32.92 28.67 -13.56
N PRO A 889 -33.76 28.08 -12.68
CA PRO A 889 -34.13 28.68 -11.40
C PRO A 889 -32.92 29.04 -10.55
N SER A 890 -33.00 30.17 -9.83
CA SER A 890 -31.90 30.68 -9.00
C SER A 890 -31.39 29.66 -8.00
N ASP A 891 -32.29 28.87 -7.41
CA ASP A 891 -31.94 28.00 -6.28
C ASP A 891 -31.17 26.76 -6.73
N LEU A 892 -31.58 26.13 -7.85
CA LEU A 892 -30.87 25.01 -8.46
C LEU A 892 -29.50 25.44 -8.97
N ALA A 893 -29.44 26.58 -9.66
CA ALA A 893 -28.19 27.15 -10.15
C ALA A 893 -27.24 27.51 -9.01
N ALA A 894 -27.76 28.10 -7.92
CA ALA A 894 -26.98 28.43 -6.74
C ALA A 894 -26.44 27.20 -6.02
N LEU A 895 -27.24 26.14 -5.88
CA LEU A 895 -26.78 24.89 -5.27
C LEU A 895 -25.66 24.24 -6.10
N ILE A 896 -25.86 24.08 -7.41
CA ILE A 896 -24.85 23.50 -8.32
C ILE A 896 -23.56 24.34 -8.28
N SER A 897 -23.69 25.67 -8.30
CA SER A 897 -22.53 26.58 -8.20
C SER A 897 -21.76 26.39 -6.89
N ARG A 898 -22.45 26.26 -5.74
CA ARG A 898 -21.81 25.98 -4.44
C ARG A 898 -21.12 24.62 -4.40
N MET A 899 -21.72 23.59 -4.99
CA MET A 899 -21.10 22.27 -5.11
C MET A 899 -19.83 22.29 -5.97
N LEU A 900 -19.78 23.19 -6.95
CA LEU A 900 -18.62 23.44 -7.82
C LEU A 900 -17.65 24.51 -7.27
N SER A 901 -17.67 24.77 -5.96
CA SER A 901 -16.66 25.64 -5.34
C SER A 901 -15.27 25.00 -5.38
N LYS A 902 -14.25 25.81 -5.70
CA LYS A 902 -12.85 25.33 -5.77
C LYS A 902 -12.27 25.05 -4.39
N ASP A 903 -12.71 25.76 -3.35
CA ASP A 903 -12.36 25.44 -1.96
C ASP A 903 -13.31 24.33 -1.46
N PRO A 904 -12.78 23.16 -1.06
CA PRO A 904 -13.58 22.06 -0.49
C PRO A 904 -14.47 22.48 0.68
N LYS A 905 -14.05 23.48 1.48
CA LYS A 905 -14.78 23.94 2.68
C LYS A 905 -16.03 24.75 2.37
N ASP A 906 -16.09 25.35 1.19
CA ASP A 906 -17.24 26.14 0.75
C ASP A 906 -18.35 25.25 0.15
N ARG A 907 -18.03 23.99 -0.15
CA ARG A 907 -19.00 23.03 -0.67
C ARG A 907 -19.95 22.58 0.46
N PRO A 908 -21.25 22.47 0.18
CA PRO A 908 -22.16 21.83 1.13
C PRO A 908 -21.75 20.36 1.33
N THR A 909 -22.07 19.80 2.48
CA THR A 909 -21.99 18.36 2.72
C THR A 909 -23.08 17.63 1.93
N ALA A 910 -22.90 16.34 1.64
CA ALA A 910 -23.94 15.54 0.98
C ALA A 910 -25.30 15.56 1.72
N ARG A 911 -25.27 15.69 3.06
CA ARG A 911 -26.47 15.84 3.88
C ARG A 911 -27.17 17.18 3.65
N GLU A 912 -26.44 18.27 3.57
CA GLU A 912 -27.00 19.59 3.27
C GLU A 912 -27.54 19.67 1.83
N VAL A 913 -26.87 19.03 0.87
CA VAL A 913 -27.37 18.90 -0.52
C VAL A 913 -28.71 18.15 -0.54
N LEU A 914 -28.81 17.04 0.21
CA LEU A 914 -30.05 16.28 0.35
C LEU A 914 -31.17 17.14 0.95
N GLU A 915 -30.90 17.81 2.07
CA GLU A 915 -31.89 18.66 2.76
C GLU A 915 -32.36 19.84 1.91
N GLU A 916 -31.50 20.41 1.07
CA GLU A 916 -31.90 21.43 0.09
C GLU A 916 -32.79 20.82 -1.01
N ALA A 917 -32.38 19.69 -1.59
CA ALA A 917 -33.12 19.04 -2.67
C ALA A 917 -34.49 18.45 -2.24
N GLU A 918 -34.68 18.19 -0.95
CA GLU A 918 -35.97 17.80 -0.36
C GLU A 918 -36.96 18.97 -0.29
N ARG A 919 -36.50 20.23 -0.22
CA ARG A 919 -37.39 21.41 -0.21
C ARG A 919 -38.05 21.69 -1.56
N HIS A 920 -37.56 21.06 -2.62
CA HIS A 920 -38.02 21.22 -4.00
C HIS A 920 -38.73 19.97 -4.53
N GLN A 921 -39.31 19.13 -3.65
CA GLN A 921 -40.07 17.93 -4.02
C GLN A 921 -41.44 18.21 -4.64
#